data_AF-A0A348P107-F1
#
_entry.id   AF-A0A348P107-F1
#
_cell.length_a   1.000
_cell.length_b   1.000
_cell.length_c   1.000
_cell.angle_alpha   90.00
_cell.angle_beta   90.00
_cell.angle_gamma   90.00
#
_symmetry.space_group_name_H-M   'P 1'
#
loop_
_entity.id
_entity.type
_entity.pdbx_description
1 polymer ?
#
loop_
_entity_poly.entity_id
_entity_poly.type
_entity_poly.pdbx_seq_one_letter_code
_entity_poly.pdbx_strand_id
1 'polypeptide(L)'
;MNAKIVISKKSHETEIKSLGRSYRYLIFIILMAYILTTNAAEAVPAEYKVKAQLGHSEGVKSVDISSDGFLGLTGSKDATVKLWDLRTGKEMRVLKGHSKDVTSVKFSPDGKLAVSGSEDKTIKLWNIVTGSEIKTFSGHNHEVNAVSVSNDGKFVLSGSSDWTSNDHTIKLWDIVTGEESKTFYGHSQGIISVDFSPCNNKILSSSNDDTTKLWDIKTGSVIYSINNSMLASFSPDGEKIISRSSGKNSNILNLYESETGKIIKTIPTNHSKYIFSVEFSANGKYIVTGSADNTSELIELETGTIINTFTAPKSSAVNPMVNSAVFSPDDKYILCSTADGEIIYRESETGKIIHSITKSAEYVYGSTFSKGGSNILLNSYDRTLKLFNKNSGKILKTFQDKSIGVSATISNDGKYILKGCQGIAKLWDINSGELVRTFGDDKSTNWFHSALSQDGRFVVSTFGNYLALWDFNTGEFIRTMPGHEPESNCLKFTPDSRSIIASSPNKAIWVWDVTSGKVIRKYEEFDYDKKHKLKQETGHSFMIVSIDISSDGKYAVSGSEDKTIKLWNFDTGNVLKTFSGHKDRVNSVSFSSDGQKIVSGSNDKTVKFWDISSVQEIKTYAGHDDGVSSVEFSPDDRYILSSSWDNTIKIWDILSGNSITYLFHRNNKDWLMMTNDGYWDSSPNGGELVAMISDLNSWNIDQFAVKNNRPDIILERLGSTDKELISHYYQQYQKRLRKLGLTEDQLSSELHVPVSTIESSKQEGKLFDINFSMSDSKYQLKRYNIYVNDVPLFGSYGKGINGSSATLSEKIELTQGTNKIEISCMNEKGAESYRALTYAEYQEQEKGDLYYLAFGVSQYKEASLNLKYADKDANDLSEAFSKLNKDQYSNIYVKTFLNEQATLENIRSAKDFLKSSKPDDTFILFIAGHGVHDTDKEATYYFLTHETDLSDLPNTAANFELIEDILQGIPPRNKLFLMDTCESGEIEEGVQNNYYASADSRGLKGRGIKVVEKASIEPIKAEKRTYLYEKDRYIYNDLSRRSGAIVFSSSKGGELSYENDEIQNGLFTEEIIKCLASKEADKDNNGIISTDELRDYVSKAVAASSGGLQNPTVDRDNIYQKFGFGIEK
;
A
#
# COMPACT_ATOMS: atom_id res chain seq x y z
N MET A 1 29.91 5.61 -32.44
CA MET A 1 30.54 6.74 -33.16
C MET A 1 31.38 7.53 -32.18
N ASN A 2 32.65 7.78 -32.54
CA ASN A 2 33.66 8.45 -31.70
C ASN A 2 33.26 9.90 -31.35
N ALA A 3 33.21 10.25 -30.07
CA ALA A 3 33.22 11.64 -29.62
C ALA A 3 34.54 11.93 -28.88
N LYS A 4 35.42 12.71 -29.53
CA LYS A 4 36.63 13.29 -28.95
C LYS A 4 36.24 14.45 -28.04
N ILE A 5 36.61 14.38 -26.76
CA ILE A 5 36.63 15.56 -25.88
C ILE A 5 38.02 16.18 -25.96
N VAL A 6 38.10 17.41 -26.48
CA VAL A 6 39.30 18.25 -26.49
C VAL A 6 39.33 19.02 -25.17
N ILE A 7 40.24 18.65 -24.26
CA ILE A 7 40.53 19.45 -23.06
C ILE A 7 41.74 20.34 -23.35
N SER A 8 41.57 21.67 -23.24
CA SER A 8 42.62 22.65 -23.47
C SER A 8 43.70 22.57 -22.38
N LYS A 9 44.82 21.91 -22.68
CA LYS A 9 46.10 22.02 -21.94
C LYS A 9 46.73 23.39 -22.22
N LYS A 10 46.49 24.40 -21.37
CA LYS A 10 47.35 25.60 -21.30
C LYS A 10 47.11 26.44 -20.04
N SER A 11 47.42 25.91 -18.86
CA SER A 11 47.64 26.77 -17.67
C SER A 11 48.38 26.17 -16.48
N HIS A 12 48.77 24.88 -16.46
CA HIS A 12 49.32 24.26 -15.22
C HIS A 12 50.70 23.59 -15.33
N GLU A 13 51.47 23.83 -16.39
CA GLU A 13 52.82 23.20 -16.52
C GLU A 13 53.97 23.96 -15.83
N THR A 14 53.73 25.11 -15.19
CA THR A 14 54.83 25.94 -14.66
C THR A 14 55.10 25.82 -13.15
N GLU A 15 54.27 25.13 -12.35
CA GLU A 15 54.44 25.07 -10.88
C GLU A 15 54.83 23.70 -10.27
N ILE A 16 55.01 22.64 -11.08
CA ILE A 16 55.24 21.28 -10.54
C ILE A 16 56.73 20.88 -10.46
N LYS A 17 57.66 21.77 -10.84
CA LYS A 17 59.11 21.46 -10.82
C LYS A 17 59.82 21.71 -9.47
N SER A 18 59.18 22.33 -8.47
CA SER A 18 59.82 22.68 -7.18
C SER A 18 59.54 21.75 -6.00
N LEU A 19 58.71 20.71 -6.15
CA LEU A 19 58.32 19.84 -5.03
C LEU A 19 59.17 18.57 -4.93
N GLY A 20 59.78 18.37 -3.76
CA GLY A 20 60.68 17.26 -3.44
C GLY A 20 60.02 15.88 -3.49
N ARG A 21 60.85 14.82 -3.59
CA ARG A 21 60.44 13.41 -3.81
C ARG A 21 59.30 12.92 -2.91
N SER A 22 59.23 13.40 -1.66
CA SER A 22 58.19 13.02 -0.68
C SER A 22 56.79 13.55 -1.04
N TYR A 23 56.69 14.74 -1.64
CA TYR A 23 55.41 15.30 -2.09
C TYR A 23 54.89 14.62 -3.36
N ARG A 24 55.79 14.11 -4.22
CA ARG A 24 55.39 13.32 -5.38
C ARG A 24 54.78 11.98 -4.98
N TYR A 25 55.30 11.33 -3.93
CA TYR A 25 54.70 10.12 -3.37
C TYR A 25 53.33 10.38 -2.73
N LEU A 26 53.17 11.49 -2.01
CA LEU A 26 51.88 11.87 -1.42
C LEU A 26 50.84 12.19 -2.51
N ILE A 27 51.22 12.92 -3.57
CA ILE A 27 50.35 13.18 -4.72
C ILE A 27 50.03 11.89 -5.48
N PHE A 28 50.97 10.94 -5.59
CA PHE A 28 50.72 9.64 -6.23
C PHE A 28 49.78 8.76 -5.40
N ILE A 29 49.87 8.80 -4.07
CA ILE A 29 48.94 8.12 -3.15
C ILE A 29 47.56 8.78 -3.19
N ILE A 30 47.49 10.12 -3.24
CA ILE A 30 46.23 10.85 -3.40
C ILE A 30 45.61 10.59 -4.78
N LEU A 31 46.39 10.53 -5.86
CA LEU A 31 45.89 10.16 -7.18
C LEU A 31 45.48 8.68 -7.27
N MET A 32 46.20 7.76 -6.62
CA MET A 32 45.77 6.36 -6.53
C MET A 32 44.50 6.21 -5.69
N ALA A 33 44.39 6.91 -4.56
CA ALA A 33 43.17 6.97 -3.76
C ALA A 33 42.02 7.60 -4.56
N TYR A 34 42.29 8.68 -5.30
CA TYR A 34 41.30 9.33 -6.17
C TYR A 34 40.87 8.39 -7.30
N ILE A 35 41.80 7.72 -8.00
CA ILE A 35 41.51 6.76 -9.07
C ILE A 35 40.80 5.50 -8.53
N LEU A 36 41.12 5.04 -7.32
CA LEU A 36 40.40 3.96 -6.64
C LEU A 36 38.99 4.40 -6.19
N THR A 37 38.77 5.68 -5.89
CA THR A 37 37.43 6.23 -5.57
C THR A 37 36.62 6.64 -6.80
N THR A 38 37.24 6.96 -7.94
CA THR A 38 36.53 7.47 -9.14
C THR A 38 36.33 6.42 -10.23
N ASN A 39 36.96 5.25 -10.15
CA ASN A 39 36.67 4.11 -11.05
C ASN A 39 35.73 3.05 -10.43
N ALA A 40 35.11 3.37 -9.30
CA ALA A 40 33.89 2.71 -8.84
C ALA A 40 32.67 3.60 -9.13
N ALA A 41 32.55 4.08 -10.37
CA ALA A 41 31.21 4.21 -10.94
C ALA A 41 30.80 2.80 -11.35
N GLU A 42 30.58 1.93 -10.34
CA GLU A 42 29.67 0.82 -10.52
C GLU A 42 28.41 1.43 -11.14
N ALA A 43 27.95 0.87 -12.26
CA ALA A 43 26.58 1.10 -12.67
C ALA A 43 25.75 0.76 -11.44
N VAL A 44 25.20 1.79 -10.79
CA VAL A 44 24.33 1.64 -9.63
C VAL A 44 23.28 0.63 -10.11
N PRO A 45 23.21 -0.58 -9.51
CA PRO A 45 22.19 -1.54 -9.89
C PRO A 45 20.85 -0.82 -9.78
N ALA A 46 19.94 -1.00 -10.74
CA ALA A 46 18.62 -0.39 -10.72
C ALA A 46 18.07 -0.45 -9.29
N GLU A 47 17.95 0.71 -8.66
CA GLU A 47 17.71 0.80 -7.23
C GLU A 47 16.27 0.31 -7.00
N TYR A 48 16.13 -0.92 -6.49
CA TYR A 48 14.84 -1.55 -6.22
C TYR A 48 14.10 -0.75 -5.15
N LYS A 49 13.18 0.12 -5.57
CA LYS A 49 12.36 0.91 -4.65
C LYS A 49 11.04 0.20 -4.47
N VAL A 50 10.90 -0.43 -3.31
CA VAL A 50 9.59 -0.82 -2.83
C VAL A 50 8.83 0.46 -2.52
N LYS A 51 7.65 0.60 -3.10
CA LYS A 51 6.87 1.83 -2.97
C LYS A 51 5.59 1.51 -2.24
N ALA A 52 5.24 2.41 -1.33
CA ALA A 52 3.88 2.48 -0.86
C ALA A 52 2.98 2.71 -2.10
N GLN A 53 1.84 2.03 -2.18
CA GLN A 53 0.80 2.35 -3.14
C GLN A 53 0.20 3.70 -2.76
N LEU A 54 0.87 4.75 -3.22
CA LEU A 54 0.41 6.11 -3.14
C LEU A 54 -0.33 6.33 -4.45
N GLY A 55 -1.63 6.60 -4.37
CA GLY A 55 -2.37 7.19 -5.49
C GLY A 55 -1.62 8.38 -6.11
N HIS A 56 -2.20 9.02 -7.12
CA HIS A 56 -1.58 10.25 -7.61
C HIS A 56 -1.43 11.29 -6.49
N SER A 57 -0.29 11.99 -6.44
CA SER A 57 -0.04 13.00 -5.41
C SER A 57 -0.82 14.29 -5.67
N GLU A 58 -1.34 14.46 -6.88
CA GLU A 58 -2.18 15.57 -7.32
C GLU A 58 -3.37 15.06 -8.15
N GLY A 59 -4.29 15.96 -8.51
CA GLY A 59 -5.54 15.61 -9.22
C GLY A 59 -5.36 14.81 -10.50
N VAL A 60 -6.16 13.76 -10.67
CA VAL A 60 -6.16 12.92 -11.88
C VAL A 60 -7.05 13.56 -12.94
N LYS A 61 -6.52 13.80 -14.14
CA LYS A 61 -7.17 14.53 -15.23
C LYS A 61 -7.89 13.63 -16.22
N SER A 62 -7.33 12.46 -16.48
CA SER A 62 -7.82 11.55 -17.53
C SER A 62 -7.57 10.11 -17.12
N VAL A 63 -8.53 9.24 -17.46
CA VAL A 63 -8.42 7.79 -17.28
C VAL A 63 -8.78 7.05 -18.57
N ASP A 64 -8.33 5.80 -18.69
CA ASP A 64 -8.69 4.89 -19.77
C ASP A 64 -8.61 3.43 -19.29
N ILE A 65 -9.32 2.51 -19.95
CA ILE A 65 -9.29 1.07 -19.66
C ILE A 65 -8.77 0.31 -20.88
N SER A 66 -7.95 -0.73 -20.66
CA SER A 66 -7.45 -1.60 -21.73
C SER A 66 -8.56 -2.42 -22.38
N SER A 67 -8.37 -2.86 -23.62
CA SER A 67 -9.37 -3.62 -24.38
C SER A 67 -9.74 -4.99 -23.79
N ASP A 68 -8.91 -5.54 -22.90
CA ASP A 68 -9.21 -6.74 -22.12
C ASP A 68 -9.95 -6.46 -20.79
N GLY A 69 -10.13 -5.19 -20.42
CA GLY A 69 -10.81 -4.74 -19.21
C GLY A 69 -10.01 -4.91 -17.91
N PHE A 70 -8.77 -5.36 -17.97
CA PHE A 70 -7.99 -5.68 -16.77
C PHE A 70 -7.08 -4.57 -16.29
N LEU A 71 -6.70 -3.63 -17.16
CA LEU A 71 -5.78 -2.54 -16.86
C LEU A 71 -6.47 -1.19 -16.90
N GLY A 72 -6.12 -0.32 -15.94
CA GLY A 72 -6.49 1.08 -15.92
C GLY A 72 -5.26 1.96 -16.18
N LEU A 73 -5.43 3.05 -16.90
CA LEU A 73 -4.41 4.05 -17.16
C LEU A 73 -4.87 5.41 -16.64
N THR A 74 -4.00 6.16 -15.98
CA THR A 74 -4.35 7.47 -15.41
C THR A 74 -3.27 8.51 -15.66
N GLY A 75 -3.66 9.73 -16.01
CA GLY A 75 -2.78 10.89 -16.14
C GLY A 75 -3.11 11.95 -15.10
N SER A 76 -2.10 12.52 -14.44
CA SER A 76 -2.28 13.46 -13.33
C SER A 76 -1.46 14.74 -13.47
N LYS A 77 -1.90 15.74 -12.70
CA LYS A 77 -1.15 16.98 -12.42
C LYS A 77 0.21 16.74 -11.75
N ASP A 78 0.46 15.56 -11.19
CA ASP A 78 1.78 15.22 -10.62
C ASP A 78 2.86 14.93 -11.69
N ALA A 79 2.57 15.22 -12.96
CA ALA A 79 3.40 14.98 -14.13
C ALA A 79 3.69 13.49 -14.41
N THR A 80 2.90 12.57 -13.85
CA THR A 80 3.04 11.14 -14.08
C THR A 80 1.83 10.52 -14.77
N VAL A 81 2.09 9.43 -15.49
CA VAL A 81 1.07 8.46 -15.90
C VAL A 81 1.21 7.23 -15.02
N LYS A 82 0.10 6.65 -14.56
CA LYS A 82 0.11 5.40 -13.79
C LYS A 82 -0.73 4.32 -14.46
N LEU A 83 -0.26 3.08 -14.33
CA LEU A 83 -0.94 1.87 -14.79
C LEU A 83 -1.42 1.07 -13.58
N TRP A 84 -2.64 0.54 -13.63
CA TRP A 84 -3.33 -0.14 -12.54
C TRP A 84 -3.84 -1.50 -12.99
N ASP A 85 -3.82 -2.49 -12.11
CA ASP A 85 -4.61 -3.73 -12.28
C ASP A 85 -5.98 -3.50 -11.65
N LEU A 86 -7.03 -3.45 -12.47
CA LEU A 86 -8.40 -3.13 -12.04
C LEU A 86 -9.08 -4.28 -11.29
N ARG A 87 -8.54 -5.50 -11.33
CA ARG A 87 -9.09 -6.64 -10.57
C ARG A 87 -8.62 -6.59 -9.13
N THR A 88 -7.38 -6.15 -8.93
CA THR A 88 -6.74 -6.10 -7.60
C THR A 88 -6.69 -4.70 -7.00
N GLY A 89 -6.96 -3.66 -7.79
CA GLY A 89 -6.82 -2.26 -7.37
C GLY A 89 -5.38 -1.81 -7.19
N LYS A 90 -4.40 -2.59 -7.67
CA LYS A 90 -2.97 -2.36 -7.41
C LYS A 90 -2.32 -1.51 -8.48
N GLU A 91 -1.46 -0.58 -8.06
CA GLU A 91 -0.56 0.13 -8.97
C GLU A 91 0.45 -0.85 -9.57
N MET A 92 0.51 -0.90 -10.89
CA MET A 92 1.46 -1.71 -11.63
C MET A 92 2.71 -0.92 -12.03
N ARG A 93 2.54 0.33 -12.50
CA ARG A 93 3.63 1.14 -13.05
C ARG A 93 3.41 2.63 -12.86
N VAL A 94 4.50 3.38 -12.75
CA VAL A 94 4.53 4.84 -12.91
C VAL A 94 5.40 5.18 -14.11
N LEU A 95 4.81 5.76 -15.15
CA LEU A 95 5.51 6.22 -16.34
C LEU A 95 5.92 7.69 -16.11
N LYS A 96 7.19 7.88 -15.77
CA LYS A 96 7.80 9.20 -15.54
C LYS A 96 8.51 9.65 -16.81
N GLY A 97 8.27 10.88 -17.22
CA GLY A 97 8.96 11.50 -18.36
C GLY A 97 8.42 12.86 -18.74
N HIS A 98 7.15 13.15 -18.42
CA HIS A 98 6.61 14.50 -18.53
C HIS A 98 7.18 15.43 -17.45
N SER A 99 7.28 16.71 -17.77
CA SER A 99 7.80 17.74 -16.86
C SER A 99 6.72 18.64 -16.23
N LYS A 100 5.47 18.45 -16.63
CA LYS A 100 4.26 19.14 -16.18
C LYS A 100 3.05 18.21 -16.22
N ASP A 101 1.89 18.70 -15.80
CA ASP A 101 0.60 18.04 -15.78
C ASP A 101 0.34 17.18 -17.03
N VAL A 102 -0.09 15.94 -16.80
CA VAL A 102 -0.59 15.05 -17.86
C VAL A 102 -2.10 15.25 -17.97
N THR A 103 -2.54 15.74 -19.12
CA THR A 103 -3.92 16.19 -19.34
C THR A 103 -4.81 15.09 -19.93
N SER A 104 -4.24 14.16 -20.69
CA SER A 104 -4.98 13.14 -21.43
C SER A 104 -4.13 11.88 -21.61
N VAL A 105 -4.76 10.71 -21.44
CA VAL A 105 -4.14 9.39 -21.64
C VAL A 105 -5.07 8.47 -22.43
N LYS A 106 -4.52 7.60 -23.30
CA LYS A 106 -5.24 6.56 -24.03
C LYS A 106 -4.40 5.31 -24.27
N PHE A 107 -5.00 4.12 -24.19
CA PHE A 107 -4.40 2.87 -24.63
C PHE A 107 -4.43 2.74 -26.16
N SER A 108 -3.51 1.94 -26.70
CA SER A 108 -3.68 1.39 -28.05
C SER A 108 -4.77 0.31 -28.06
N PRO A 109 -5.43 0.06 -29.21
CA PRO A 109 -6.49 -0.95 -29.31
C PRO A 109 -6.07 -2.37 -28.89
N ASP A 110 -4.79 -2.71 -29.06
CA ASP A 110 -4.23 -4.00 -28.66
C ASP A 110 -3.82 -4.07 -27.17
N GLY A 111 -3.98 -2.98 -26.41
CA GLY A 111 -3.63 -2.88 -24.99
C GLY A 111 -2.13 -2.86 -24.68
N LYS A 112 -1.26 -2.88 -25.69
CA LYS A 112 0.21 -3.02 -25.50
C LYS A 112 0.95 -1.70 -25.37
N LEU A 113 0.36 -0.62 -25.87
CA LEU A 113 0.93 0.72 -25.85
C LEU A 113 -0.01 1.68 -25.15
N ALA A 114 0.52 2.82 -24.72
CA ALA A 114 -0.26 3.95 -24.25
C ALA A 114 0.31 5.26 -24.78
N VAL A 115 -0.54 6.25 -24.88
CA VAL A 115 -0.21 7.60 -25.31
C VAL A 115 -0.64 8.58 -24.23
N SER A 116 0.20 9.59 -23.95
CA SER A 116 -0.12 10.68 -23.03
C SER A 116 0.18 12.04 -23.65
N GLY A 117 -0.69 13.02 -23.40
CA GLY A 117 -0.47 14.44 -23.70
C GLY A 117 -0.27 15.25 -22.42
N SER A 118 0.55 16.32 -22.50
CA SER A 118 0.92 17.11 -21.32
C SER A 118 1.00 18.62 -21.60
N GLU A 119 0.89 19.39 -20.52
CA GLU A 119 1.19 20.83 -20.48
C GLU A 119 2.67 21.15 -20.78
N ASP A 120 3.55 20.14 -20.80
CA ASP A 120 4.92 20.31 -21.26
C ASP A 120 5.07 20.40 -22.79
N LYS A 121 3.93 20.45 -23.51
CA LYS A 121 3.81 20.61 -24.97
C LYS A 121 4.17 19.36 -25.77
N THR A 122 4.36 18.23 -25.10
CA THR A 122 4.73 16.98 -25.74
C THR A 122 3.65 15.93 -25.65
N ILE A 123 3.75 14.96 -26.55
CA ILE A 123 3.02 13.70 -26.47
C ILE A 123 4.05 12.61 -26.27
N LYS A 124 3.76 11.62 -25.43
CA LYS A 124 4.64 10.46 -25.22
C LYS A 124 3.93 9.17 -25.57
N LEU A 125 4.65 8.28 -26.25
CA LEU A 125 4.26 6.90 -26.51
C LEU A 125 5.00 6.00 -25.52
N TRP A 126 4.25 5.16 -24.84
CA TRP A 126 4.73 4.25 -23.82
C TRP A 126 4.50 2.82 -24.26
N ASN A 127 5.45 1.95 -23.96
CA ASN A 127 5.18 0.52 -23.94
C ASN A 127 4.51 0.18 -22.61
N ILE A 128 3.43 -0.59 -22.59
CA ILE A 128 2.74 -0.96 -21.34
C ILE A 128 3.37 -2.20 -20.68
N VAL A 129 3.88 -3.12 -21.49
CA VAL A 129 4.56 -4.33 -21.02
C VAL A 129 5.89 -3.98 -20.39
N THR A 130 6.61 -3.05 -21.00
CA THR A 130 7.85 -2.57 -20.43
C THR A 130 7.51 -1.37 -19.52
N GLY A 131 6.90 -0.29 -19.96
CA GLY A 131 6.75 0.94 -19.16
C GLY A 131 7.81 1.98 -19.50
N SER A 132 8.67 1.68 -20.49
CA SER A 132 9.59 2.66 -21.04
C SER A 132 8.87 3.59 -22.01
N GLU A 133 9.30 4.84 -22.02
CA GLU A 133 9.01 5.74 -23.12
C GLU A 133 9.62 5.17 -24.41
N ILE A 134 8.77 4.91 -25.41
CA ILE A 134 9.20 4.51 -26.75
C ILE A 134 9.60 5.74 -27.56
N LYS A 135 8.79 6.80 -27.46
CA LYS A 135 8.97 8.00 -28.27
C LYS A 135 8.30 9.23 -27.65
N THR A 136 8.90 10.40 -27.86
CA THR A 136 8.30 11.71 -27.63
C THR A 136 7.97 12.36 -28.98
N PHE A 137 6.74 12.82 -29.15
CA PHE A 137 6.33 13.67 -30.27
C PHE A 137 6.39 15.13 -29.83
N SER A 138 7.16 15.93 -30.56
CA SER A 138 7.36 17.36 -30.30
C SER A 138 7.05 18.16 -31.56
N GLY A 139 6.08 19.06 -31.48
CA GLY A 139 5.69 19.92 -32.60
C GLY A 139 4.47 20.81 -32.34
N HIS A 140 3.74 20.58 -31.24
CA HIS A 140 2.85 21.59 -30.67
C HIS A 140 3.67 22.70 -30.01
N ASN A 141 3.22 23.95 -30.13
CA ASN A 141 3.90 25.09 -29.51
C ASN A 141 3.37 25.39 -28.10
N HIS A 142 2.25 24.77 -27.75
CA HIS A 142 1.51 24.95 -26.50
C HIS A 142 1.05 23.60 -25.91
N GLU A 143 0.31 23.68 -24.82
CA GLU A 143 -0.11 22.55 -24.00
C GLU A 143 -0.98 21.59 -24.81
N VAL A 144 -0.71 20.29 -24.70
CA VAL A 144 -1.54 19.27 -25.35
C VAL A 144 -2.66 18.92 -24.39
N ASN A 145 -3.91 19.14 -24.77
CA ASN A 145 -5.07 18.91 -23.90
C ASN A 145 -5.75 17.56 -24.10
N ALA A 146 -5.70 17.03 -25.32
CA ALA A 146 -6.39 15.81 -25.69
C ALA A 146 -5.54 14.98 -26.62
N VAL A 147 -5.55 13.67 -26.41
CA VAL A 147 -4.96 12.67 -27.31
C VAL A 147 -5.98 11.57 -27.61
N SER A 148 -5.87 10.97 -28.79
CA SER A 148 -6.63 9.78 -29.19
C SER A 148 -5.76 8.88 -30.08
N VAL A 149 -6.04 7.57 -30.11
CA VAL A 149 -5.30 6.58 -30.90
C VAL A 149 -6.24 5.98 -31.94
N SER A 150 -5.78 5.81 -33.17
CA SER A 150 -6.60 5.21 -34.23
C SER A 150 -6.93 3.74 -33.93
N ASN A 151 -8.09 3.26 -34.40
CA ASN A 151 -8.53 1.88 -34.14
C ASN A 151 -7.61 0.81 -34.75
N ASP A 152 -6.77 1.17 -35.71
CA ASP A 152 -5.75 0.28 -36.29
C ASP A 152 -4.38 0.39 -35.57
N GLY A 153 -4.28 1.23 -34.55
CA GLY A 153 -3.08 1.42 -33.73
C GLY A 153 -1.91 2.10 -34.44
N LYS A 154 -2.14 2.76 -35.59
CA LYS A 154 -1.06 3.35 -36.41
C LYS A 154 -0.86 4.84 -36.21
N PHE A 155 -1.87 5.56 -35.74
CA PHE A 155 -1.82 7.01 -35.64
C PHE A 155 -2.22 7.51 -34.26
N VAL A 156 -1.60 8.62 -33.84
CA VAL A 156 -2.02 9.44 -32.71
C VAL A 156 -2.65 10.73 -33.22
N LEU A 157 -3.79 11.11 -32.66
CA LEU A 157 -4.38 12.43 -32.83
C LEU A 157 -4.17 13.24 -31.57
N SER A 158 -3.94 14.55 -31.72
CA SER A 158 -3.72 15.44 -30.59
C SER A 158 -4.29 16.82 -30.84
N GLY A 159 -4.83 17.44 -29.78
CA GLY A 159 -5.32 18.82 -29.80
C GLY A 159 -4.53 19.70 -28.84
N SER A 160 -4.06 20.85 -29.33
CA SER A 160 -3.37 21.86 -28.54
C SER A 160 -4.33 22.91 -27.97
N SER A 161 -4.02 23.43 -26.79
CA SER A 161 -4.72 24.55 -26.17
C SER A 161 -3.76 25.56 -25.56
N ASP A 162 -4.15 26.83 -25.59
CA ASP A 162 -3.64 27.86 -24.69
C ASP A 162 -4.72 28.93 -24.52
N TRP A 163 -4.80 29.55 -23.35
CA TRP A 163 -5.60 30.76 -23.10
C TRP A 163 -4.90 32.04 -23.57
N THR A 164 -3.62 31.96 -23.94
CA THR A 164 -2.76 33.10 -24.28
C THR A 164 -2.17 33.07 -25.70
N SER A 165 -2.46 32.04 -26.51
CA SER A 165 -1.85 31.86 -27.85
C SER A 165 -2.82 31.54 -28.99
N ASN A 166 -2.29 31.53 -30.23
CA ASN A 166 -2.98 31.21 -31.48
C ASN A 166 -2.84 29.73 -31.91
N ASP A 167 -2.25 28.83 -31.10
CA ASP A 167 -2.04 27.42 -31.48
C ASP A 167 -3.32 26.59 -31.24
N HIS A 168 -4.29 26.78 -32.13
CA HIS A 168 -5.60 26.10 -32.16
C HIS A 168 -5.57 24.90 -33.10
N THR A 169 -4.45 24.18 -33.11
CA THR A 169 -4.19 23.13 -34.10
C THR A 169 -4.52 21.74 -33.59
N ILE A 170 -4.91 20.88 -34.53
CA ILE A 170 -5.02 19.45 -34.33
C ILE A 170 -3.93 18.79 -35.16
N LYS A 171 -3.19 17.84 -34.59
CA LYS A 171 -2.09 17.15 -35.29
C LYS A 171 -2.31 15.65 -35.29
N LEU A 172 -2.05 15.04 -36.44
CA LEU A 172 -2.03 13.61 -36.68
C LEU A 172 -0.57 13.15 -36.81
N TRP A 173 -0.20 12.14 -36.04
CA TRP A 173 1.16 11.62 -35.93
C TRP A 173 1.18 10.14 -36.31
N ASP A 174 2.20 9.72 -37.04
CA ASP A 174 2.45 8.30 -37.28
C ASP A 174 3.18 7.70 -36.06
N ILE A 175 2.62 6.63 -35.48
CA ILE A 175 3.14 5.98 -34.27
C ILE A 175 4.53 5.37 -34.50
N VAL A 176 4.78 4.84 -35.70
CA VAL A 176 6.02 4.13 -36.02
C VAL A 176 7.15 5.14 -36.25
N THR A 177 6.93 6.10 -37.15
CA THR A 177 7.97 7.07 -37.50
C THR A 177 8.16 8.11 -36.41
N GLY A 178 7.08 8.52 -35.74
CA GLY A 178 7.09 9.66 -34.82
C GLY A 178 6.91 11.01 -35.50
N GLU A 179 6.73 11.01 -36.82
CA GLU A 179 6.63 12.22 -37.61
C GLU A 179 5.18 12.73 -37.66
N GLU A 180 5.04 14.05 -37.76
CA GLU A 180 3.76 14.67 -38.03
C GLU A 180 3.31 14.30 -39.44
N SER A 181 2.18 13.59 -39.54
CA SER A 181 1.55 13.25 -40.81
C SER A 181 0.74 14.43 -41.36
N LYS A 182 0.02 15.15 -40.49
CA LYS A 182 -0.84 16.27 -40.90
C LYS A 182 -1.17 17.22 -39.74
N THR A 183 -1.29 18.51 -40.04
CA THR A 183 -1.92 19.51 -39.17
C THR A 183 -3.26 19.98 -39.77
N PHE A 184 -4.29 20.07 -38.92
CA PHE A 184 -5.61 20.63 -39.26
C PHE A 184 -5.77 22.01 -38.63
N TYR A 185 -6.19 22.97 -39.46
CA TYR A 185 -6.43 24.37 -39.07
C TYR A 185 -7.91 24.71 -39.25
N GLY A 186 -8.52 25.40 -38.28
CA GLY A 186 -9.88 25.91 -38.45
C GLY A 186 -10.65 26.25 -37.16
N HIS A 187 -10.14 25.87 -35.98
CA HIS A 187 -10.66 26.39 -34.71
C HIS A 187 -10.07 27.76 -34.38
N SER A 188 -10.84 28.59 -33.67
CA SER A 188 -10.42 29.93 -33.27
C SER A 188 -10.04 30.05 -31.79
N GLN A 189 -10.14 28.95 -31.05
CA GLN A 189 -9.65 28.81 -29.67
C GLN A 189 -9.11 27.39 -29.43
N GLY A 190 -8.49 27.18 -28.26
CA GLY A 190 -7.86 25.92 -27.87
C GLY A 190 -8.79 24.70 -27.93
N ILE A 191 -8.20 23.57 -28.34
CA ILE A 191 -8.88 22.29 -28.49
C ILE A 191 -9.08 21.64 -27.11
N ILE A 192 -10.25 21.03 -26.90
CA ILE A 192 -10.67 20.42 -25.63
C ILE A 192 -10.72 18.90 -25.76
N SER A 193 -11.28 18.38 -26.86
CA SER A 193 -11.34 16.94 -27.12
C SER A 193 -11.09 16.67 -28.59
N VAL A 194 -10.52 15.49 -28.86
CA VAL A 194 -10.31 14.95 -30.20
C VAL A 194 -10.65 13.47 -30.21
N ASP A 195 -11.22 12.97 -31.30
CA ASP A 195 -11.62 11.56 -31.42
C ASP A 195 -11.53 11.05 -32.86
N PHE A 196 -11.29 9.75 -33.04
CA PHE A 196 -11.29 9.10 -34.36
C PHE A 196 -12.65 8.49 -34.66
N SER A 197 -13.08 8.52 -35.93
CA SER A 197 -14.19 7.67 -36.35
C SER A 197 -13.79 6.19 -36.28
N PRO A 198 -14.72 5.26 -36.00
CA PRO A 198 -14.39 3.85 -35.88
C PRO A 198 -13.73 3.23 -37.12
N CYS A 199 -13.98 3.80 -38.31
CA CYS A 199 -13.40 3.40 -39.58
C CYS A 199 -12.12 4.17 -39.97
N ASN A 200 -11.56 4.99 -39.07
CA ASN A 200 -10.32 5.76 -39.22
C ASN A 200 -10.25 6.64 -40.49
N ASN A 201 -11.39 7.17 -40.96
CA ASN A 201 -11.45 8.05 -42.12
C ASN A 201 -11.80 9.51 -41.78
N LYS A 202 -12.35 9.75 -40.60
CA LYS A 202 -12.79 11.05 -40.11
C LYS A 202 -12.24 11.27 -38.69
N ILE A 203 -12.07 12.53 -38.33
CA ILE A 203 -11.78 12.93 -36.95
C ILE A 203 -12.81 13.94 -36.47
N LEU A 204 -13.02 13.96 -35.17
CA LEU A 204 -13.88 14.89 -34.47
C LEU A 204 -13.02 15.76 -33.56
N SER A 205 -13.34 17.04 -33.46
CA SER A 205 -12.70 17.95 -32.52
C SER A 205 -13.69 18.92 -31.90
N SER A 206 -13.53 19.20 -30.62
CA SER A 206 -14.29 20.23 -29.90
C SER A 206 -13.34 21.29 -29.33
N SER A 207 -13.76 22.54 -29.34
CA SER A 207 -12.93 23.69 -28.96
C SER A 207 -13.65 24.64 -28.00
N ASN A 208 -12.86 25.49 -27.32
CA ASN A 208 -13.36 26.64 -26.54
C ASN A 208 -14.01 27.72 -27.41
N ASP A 209 -13.99 27.58 -28.74
CA ASP A 209 -14.72 28.46 -29.67
C ASP A 209 -16.22 28.13 -29.78
N ASP A 210 -16.74 27.31 -28.86
CA ASP A 210 -18.11 26.80 -28.82
C ASP A 210 -18.51 25.97 -30.05
N THR A 211 -17.54 25.42 -30.79
CA THR A 211 -17.82 24.54 -31.93
C THR A 211 -17.21 23.14 -31.80
N THR A 212 -17.95 22.17 -32.33
CA THR A 212 -17.45 20.83 -32.65
C THR A 212 -17.37 20.68 -34.16
N LYS A 213 -16.23 20.23 -34.69
CA LYS A 213 -15.98 20.07 -36.12
C LYS A 213 -15.70 18.62 -36.47
N LEU A 214 -16.32 18.17 -37.55
CA LEU A 214 -16.02 16.88 -38.19
C LEU A 214 -15.10 17.13 -39.38
N TRP A 215 -14.03 16.36 -39.49
CA TRP A 215 -13.01 16.53 -40.53
C TRP A 215 -12.82 15.25 -41.32
N ASP A 216 -12.51 15.40 -42.60
CA ASP A 216 -12.04 14.31 -43.43
C ASP A 216 -10.51 14.18 -43.29
N ILE A 217 -10.02 13.02 -42.84
CA ILE A 217 -8.59 12.82 -42.56
C ILE A 217 -7.77 12.94 -43.84
N LYS A 218 -8.29 12.45 -44.97
CA LYS A 218 -7.55 12.38 -46.24
C LYS A 218 -7.31 13.76 -46.84
N THR A 219 -8.33 14.61 -46.84
CA THR A 219 -8.28 15.96 -47.41
C THR A 219 -7.80 17.00 -46.41
N GLY A 220 -8.02 16.80 -45.11
CA GLY A 220 -7.74 17.81 -44.08
C GLY A 220 -8.83 18.86 -43.92
N SER A 221 -9.94 18.74 -44.66
CA SER A 221 -11.01 19.73 -44.70
C SER A 221 -12.08 19.47 -43.64
N VAL A 222 -12.70 20.53 -43.14
CA VAL A 222 -13.92 20.45 -42.33
C VAL A 222 -15.08 19.97 -43.21
N ILE A 223 -15.75 18.90 -42.80
CA ILE A 223 -16.98 18.39 -43.43
C ILE A 223 -18.15 19.27 -42.99
N TYR A 224 -18.33 19.46 -41.68
CA TYR A 224 -19.31 20.38 -41.10
C TYR A 224 -18.89 20.83 -39.70
N SER A 225 -19.58 21.86 -39.18
CA SER A 225 -19.39 22.40 -37.83
C SER A 225 -20.72 22.44 -37.08
N ILE A 226 -20.72 22.00 -35.83
CA ILE A 226 -21.83 22.08 -34.88
C ILE A 226 -21.55 23.24 -33.93
N ASN A 227 -22.46 24.20 -33.85
CA ASN A 227 -22.35 25.35 -32.95
C ASN A 227 -22.95 25.05 -31.57
N ASN A 228 -22.47 25.76 -30.54
CA ASN A 228 -22.84 25.57 -29.13
C ASN A 228 -22.60 24.15 -28.62
N SER A 229 -21.52 23.52 -29.07
CA SER A 229 -21.19 22.11 -28.80
C SER A 229 -19.73 21.98 -28.38
N MET A 230 -19.48 21.22 -27.31
CA MET A 230 -18.17 20.97 -26.72
C MET A 230 -18.08 19.53 -26.20
N LEU A 231 -16.87 19.00 -25.99
CA LEU A 231 -16.61 17.65 -25.46
C LEU A 231 -17.37 16.56 -26.24
N ALA A 232 -17.03 16.40 -27.51
CA ALA A 232 -17.71 15.45 -28.37
C ALA A 232 -16.95 14.12 -28.52
N SER A 233 -17.68 13.03 -28.72
CA SER A 233 -17.16 11.68 -29.00
C SER A 233 -18.08 10.90 -29.94
N PHE A 234 -17.50 9.97 -30.71
CA PHE A 234 -18.26 9.06 -31.59
C PHE A 234 -18.88 7.90 -30.83
N SER A 235 -20.03 7.43 -31.32
CA SER A 235 -20.55 6.11 -30.94
C SER A 235 -19.66 4.99 -31.52
N PRO A 236 -19.65 3.78 -30.92
CA PRO A 236 -18.84 2.65 -31.39
C PRO A 236 -19.14 2.23 -32.83
N ASP A 237 -20.39 2.41 -33.29
CA ASP A 237 -20.81 2.18 -34.69
C ASP A 237 -20.39 3.32 -35.65
N GLY A 238 -20.01 4.48 -35.11
CA GLY A 238 -19.61 5.68 -35.86
C GLY A 238 -20.78 6.46 -36.46
N GLU A 239 -22.02 6.04 -36.23
CA GLU A 239 -23.22 6.66 -36.81
C GLU A 239 -23.72 7.87 -36.01
N LYS A 240 -23.30 8.00 -34.75
CA LYS A 240 -23.77 9.04 -33.83
C LYS A 240 -22.60 9.79 -33.21
N ILE A 241 -22.86 11.01 -32.78
CA ILE A 241 -21.96 11.85 -32.01
C ILE A 241 -22.70 12.34 -30.78
N ILE A 242 -22.11 12.19 -29.59
CA ILE A 242 -22.59 12.86 -28.38
C ILE A 242 -21.73 14.10 -28.14
N SER A 243 -22.34 15.19 -27.69
CA SER A 243 -21.59 16.34 -27.17
C SER A 243 -22.37 17.09 -26.10
N ARG A 244 -21.66 17.89 -25.31
CA ARG A 244 -22.23 18.79 -24.30
C ARG A 244 -22.54 20.15 -24.92
N SER A 245 -23.63 20.78 -24.49
CA SER A 245 -23.94 22.16 -24.89
C SER A 245 -22.96 23.16 -24.26
N SER A 246 -22.67 24.28 -24.93
CA SER A 246 -21.82 25.33 -24.37
C SER A 246 -22.58 26.33 -23.46
N GLY A 247 -21.84 27.17 -22.73
CA GLY A 247 -22.39 28.27 -21.94
C GLY A 247 -23.26 27.84 -20.73
N LYS A 248 -24.41 28.49 -20.57
CA LYS A 248 -25.33 28.28 -19.41
C LYS A 248 -26.00 26.90 -19.38
N ASN A 249 -25.96 26.18 -20.49
CA ASN A 249 -26.57 24.85 -20.64
C ASN A 249 -25.53 23.73 -20.59
N SER A 250 -24.38 23.95 -19.95
CA SER A 250 -23.26 23.01 -19.88
C SER A 250 -23.53 21.73 -19.07
N ASN A 251 -24.75 21.56 -18.58
CA ASN A 251 -25.28 20.32 -18.01
C ASN A 251 -26.21 19.57 -18.99
N ILE A 252 -26.31 19.97 -20.26
CA ILE A 252 -27.18 19.31 -21.25
C ILE A 252 -26.34 18.60 -22.30
N LEU A 253 -26.68 17.35 -22.61
CA LEU A 253 -26.09 16.59 -23.71
C LEU A 253 -26.99 16.62 -24.94
N ASN A 254 -26.38 16.65 -26.13
CA ASN A 254 -27.05 16.53 -27.40
C ASN A 254 -26.44 15.37 -28.19
N LEU A 255 -27.30 14.51 -28.70
CA LEU A 255 -26.97 13.41 -29.60
C LEU A 255 -27.22 13.85 -31.03
N TYR A 256 -26.25 13.64 -31.90
CA TYR A 256 -26.27 14.04 -33.30
C TYR A 256 -26.08 12.83 -34.21
N GLU A 257 -26.63 12.93 -35.42
CA GLU A 257 -26.29 12.02 -36.52
C GLU A 257 -24.92 12.40 -37.08
N SER A 258 -23.99 11.43 -37.14
CA SER A 258 -22.59 11.70 -37.48
C SER A 258 -22.40 12.12 -38.94
N GLU A 259 -23.29 11.73 -39.85
CA GLU A 259 -23.21 12.10 -41.26
C GLU A 259 -23.62 13.55 -41.52
N THR A 260 -24.66 14.02 -40.85
CA THR A 260 -25.29 15.32 -41.15
C THR A 260 -25.06 16.38 -40.10
N GLY A 261 -24.65 16.00 -38.89
CA GLY A 261 -24.51 16.91 -37.75
C GLY A 261 -25.86 17.41 -37.21
N LYS A 262 -26.98 16.76 -37.55
CA LYS A 262 -28.31 17.11 -37.05
C LYS A 262 -28.55 16.50 -35.68
N ILE A 263 -29.20 17.26 -34.80
CA ILE A 263 -29.61 16.76 -33.48
C ILE A 263 -30.67 15.68 -33.66
N ILE A 264 -30.38 14.49 -33.13
CA ILE A 264 -31.31 13.38 -32.95
C ILE A 264 -32.12 13.61 -31.67
N LYS A 265 -31.43 13.95 -30.56
CA LYS A 265 -32.03 14.03 -29.24
C LYS A 265 -31.26 14.98 -28.31
N THR A 266 -31.99 15.68 -27.46
CA THR A 266 -31.42 16.44 -26.33
C THR A 266 -31.72 15.68 -25.05
N ILE A 267 -30.69 15.43 -24.26
CA ILE A 267 -30.72 14.61 -23.04
C ILE A 267 -30.41 15.54 -21.85
N PRO A 268 -31.42 15.87 -21.02
CA PRO A 268 -31.20 16.60 -19.78
C PRO A 268 -30.48 15.70 -18.77
N THR A 269 -29.49 16.24 -18.05
CA THR A 269 -28.81 15.54 -16.94
C THR A 269 -29.25 16.11 -15.59
N ASN A 270 -28.99 15.40 -14.50
CA ASN A 270 -29.23 15.93 -13.14
C ASN A 270 -28.06 16.80 -12.64
N HIS A 271 -27.01 16.99 -13.44
CA HIS A 271 -25.86 17.80 -13.06
C HIS A 271 -26.26 19.25 -12.79
N SER A 272 -25.84 19.75 -11.63
CA SER A 272 -25.99 21.13 -11.17
C SER A 272 -24.87 22.05 -11.69
N LYS A 273 -23.82 21.46 -12.28
CA LYS A 273 -22.68 22.15 -12.87
C LYS A 273 -22.31 21.52 -14.22
N TYR A 274 -21.20 21.98 -14.80
CA TYR A 274 -20.75 21.60 -16.13
C TYR A 274 -20.07 20.23 -16.17
N ILE A 275 -20.32 19.49 -17.24
CA ILE A 275 -19.84 18.11 -17.48
C ILE A 275 -18.42 18.12 -18.06
N PHE A 276 -17.45 17.43 -17.48
CA PHE A 276 -16.07 17.36 -17.97
C PHE A 276 -15.78 16.23 -18.95
N SER A 277 -16.51 15.12 -18.83
CA SER A 277 -16.31 13.95 -19.67
C SER A 277 -17.63 13.33 -20.07
N VAL A 278 -17.68 12.76 -21.27
CA VAL A 278 -18.79 11.97 -21.79
C VAL A 278 -18.21 10.83 -22.61
N GLU A 279 -18.70 9.61 -22.40
CA GLU A 279 -18.24 8.42 -23.13
C GLU A 279 -19.40 7.46 -23.40
N PHE A 280 -19.39 6.81 -24.56
CA PHE A 280 -20.31 5.74 -24.90
C PHE A 280 -19.85 4.40 -24.32
N SER A 281 -20.80 3.57 -23.92
CA SER A 281 -20.55 2.14 -23.68
C SER A 281 -20.14 1.43 -24.98
N ALA A 282 -19.40 0.33 -24.88
CA ALA A 282 -18.93 -0.47 -26.00
C ALA A 282 -20.10 -1.00 -26.85
N ASN A 283 -21.23 -1.35 -26.22
CA ASN A 283 -22.45 -1.75 -26.93
C ASN A 283 -23.27 -0.59 -27.52
N GLY A 284 -22.87 0.67 -27.28
CA GLY A 284 -23.53 1.88 -27.79
C GLY A 284 -24.90 2.21 -27.15
N LYS A 285 -25.34 1.49 -26.12
CA LYS A 285 -26.65 1.68 -25.47
C LYS A 285 -26.63 2.66 -24.31
N TYR A 286 -25.47 2.87 -23.69
CA TYR A 286 -25.33 3.70 -22.49
C TYR A 286 -24.30 4.81 -22.69
N ILE A 287 -24.43 5.84 -21.86
CA ILE A 287 -23.47 6.94 -21.73
C ILE A 287 -23.10 7.09 -20.26
N VAL A 288 -21.83 7.37 -20.00
CA VAL A 288 -21.35 7.81 -18.69
C VAL A 288 -20.85 9.24 -18.76
N THR A 289 -21.14 10.03 -17.73
CA THR A 289 -20.67 11.41 -17.58
C THR A 289 -19.80 11.58 -16.34
N GLY A 290 -18.95 12.62 -16.33
CA GLY A 290 -18.28 13.13 -15.14
C GLY A 290 -18.46 14.64 -15.04
N SER A 291 -18.70 15.18 -13.86
CA SER A 291 -19.11 16.59 -13.68
C SER A 291 -18.42 17.32 -12.53
N ALA A 292 -18.41 18.65 -12.64
CA ALA A 292 -17.89 19.61 -11.66
C ALA A 292 -18.66 19.65 -10.32
N ASP A 293 -19.80 18.97 -10.21
CA ASP A 293 -20.60 18.88 -8.99
C ASP A 293 -20.34 17.61 -8.17
N ASN A 294 -19.27 16.88 -8.49
CA ASN A 294 -18.84 15.64 -7.83
C ASN A 294 -19.65 14.40 -8.20
N THR A 295 -20.37 14.43 -9.33
CA THR A 295 -21.18 13.29 -9.76
C THR A 295 -20.80 12.76 -11.14
N SER A 296 -21.12 11.49 -11.32
CA SER A 296 -21.15 10.78 -12.59
C SER A 296 -22.54 10.21 -12.80
N GLU A 297 -23.08 10.31 -14.02
CA GLU A 297 -24.38 9.75 -14.34
C GLU A 297 -24.23 8.62 -15.37
N LEU A 298 -24.98 7.53 -15.15
CA LEU A 298 -25.20 6.48 -16.14
C LEU A 298 -26.54 6.72 -16.81
N ILE A 299 -26.53 6.86 -18.13
CA ILE A 299 -27.71 7.24 -18.92
C ILE A 299 -27.95 6.21 -20.01
N GLU A 300 -29.19 5.73 -20.13
CA GLU A 300 -29.62 4.89 -21.25
C GLU A 300 -29.94 5.78 -22.47
N LEU A 301 -29.32 5.49 -23.62
CA LEU A 301 -29.38 6.34 -24.80
C LEU A 301 -30.77 6.39 -25.44
N GLU A 302 -31.41 5.22 -25.59
CA GLU A 302 -32.68 5.07 -26.32
C GLU A 302 -33.80 5.86 -25.64
N THR A 303 -33.96 5.67 -24.33
CA THR A 303 -34.98 6.37 -23.53
C THR A 303 -34.51 7.76 -23.11
N GLY A 304 -33.20 7.99 -22.96
CA GLY A 304 -32.65 9.20 -22.35
C GLY A 304 -32.81 9.22 -20.82
N THR A 305 -33.12 8.07 -20.22
CA THR A 305 -33.35 7.93 -18.78
C THR A 305 -32.02 7.84 -18.05
N ILE A 306 -31.89 8.61 -16.97
CA ILE A 306 -30.77 8.49 -16.03
C ILE A 306 -31.03 7.24 -15.18
N ILE A 307 -30.22 6.20 -15.38
CA ILE A 307 -30.30 4.93 -14.65
C ILE A 307 -29.79 5.12 -13.23
N ASN A 308 -28.67 5.83 -13.09
CA ASN A 308 -28.01 6.02 -11.81
C ASN A 308 -27.20 7.33 -11.78
N THR A 309 -27.07 7.90 -10.59
CA THR A 309 -26.22 9.07 -10.31
C THR A 309 -25.27 8.72 -9.18
N PHE A 310 -23.99 8.57 -9.51
CA PHE A 310 -22.95 8.25 -8.57
C PHE A 310 -22.32 9.53 -8.03
N THR A 311 -22.20 9.64 -6.71
CA THR A 311 -21.41 10.71 -6.08
C THR A 311 -20.05 10.14 -5.70
N ALA A 312 -18.95 10.83 -6.04
CA ALA A 312 -17.63 10.38 -5.60
C ALA A 312 -17.46 10.62 -4.08
N PRO A 313 -16.72 9.74 -3.36
CA PRO A 313 -16.41 9.94 -1.95
C PRO A 313 -15.83 11.33 -1.67
N LYS A 314 -16.11 11.87 -0.48
CA LYS A 314 -15.53 13.15 -0.06
C LYS A 314 -14.21 12.87 0.64
N SER A 315 -13.10 13.04 -0.06
CA SER A 315 -11.74 12.86 0.47
C SER A 315 -11.23 14.10 1.24
N SER A 316 -11.72 15.29 0.89
CA SER A 316 -11.22 16.57 1.41
C SER A 316 -12.36 17.53 1.80
N ALA A 317 -12.00 18.66 2.42
CA ALA A 317 -12.96 19.70 2.81
C ALA A 317 -13.61 20.42 1.61
N VAL A 318 -13.07 20.22 0.40
CA VAL A 318 -13.61 20.76 -0.86
C VAL A 318 -14.34 19.64 -1.59
N ASN A 319 -15.53 19.91 -2.15
CA ASN A 319 -16.29 18.91 -2.92
C ASN A 319 -15.50 18.57 -4.21
N PRO A 320 -14.95 17.36 -4.37
CA PRO A 320 -14.09 17.05 -5.49
C PRO A 320 -14.86 17.02 -6.81
N MET A 321 -14.18 17.25 -7.93
CA MET A 321 -14.82 17.29 -9.26
C MET A 321 -14.48 16.00 -9.99
N VAL A 322 -15.42 15.38 -10.69
CA VAL A 322 -15.12 14.19 -11.51
C VAL A 322 -14.61 14.66 -12.87
N ASN A 323 -13.33 14.42 -13.15
CA ASN A 323 -12.67 14.92 -14.35
C ASN A 323 -12.88 14.01 -15.57
N SER A 324 -12.89 12.70 -15.35
CA SER A 324 -13.00 11.69 -16.41
C SER A 324 -13.70 10.45 -15.88
N ALA A 325 -14.58 9.87 -16.70
CA ALA A 325 -15.28 8.61 -16.44
C ALA A 325 -15.40 7.82 -17.75
N VAL A 326 -15.09 6.53 -17.71
CA VAL A 326 -14.96 5.64 -18.88
C VAL A 326 -15.54 4.26 -18.57
N PHE A 327 -16.00 3.53 -19.60
CA PHE A 327 -16.55 2.18 -19.45
C PHE A 327 -15.49 1.08 -19.57
N SER A 328 -15.71 -0.04 -18.90
CA SER A 328 -15.03 -1.28 -19.27
C SER A 328 -15.53 -1.80 -20.62
N PRO A 329 -14.71 -2.54 -21.38
CA PRO A 329 -15.11 -3.08 -22.69
C PRO A 329 -16.34 -3.99 -22.69
N ASP A 330 -16.69 -4.55 -21.53
CA ASP A 330 -17.87 -5.40 -21.32
C ASP A 330 -19.08 -4.63 -20.74
N ASP A 331 -18.96 -3.30 -20.57
CA ASP A 331 -19.97 -2.37 -20.04
C ASP A 331 -20.38 -2.61 -18.57
N LYS A 332 -19.77 -3.58 -17.88
CA LYS A 332 -20.13 -3.94 -16.50
C LYS A 332 -19.54 -3.01 -15.45
N TYR A 333 -18.51 -2.26 -15.81
CA TYR A 333 -17.77 -1.43 -14.86
C TYR A 333 -17.51 -0.04 -15.41
N ILE A 334 -17.32 0.90 -14.48
CA ILE A 334 -16.96 2.29 -14.76
C ILE A 334 -15.71 2.61 -13.96
N LEU A 335 -14.71 3.18 -14.63
CA LEU A 335 -13.55 3.80 -14.00
C LEU A 335 -13.71 5.31 -14.06
N CYS A 336 -13.60 5.99 -12.92
CA CYS A 336 -13.61 7.45 -12.91
C CYS A 336 -12.50 8.04 -12.04
N SER A 337 -12.19 9.31 -12.31
CA SER A 337 -11.15 10.08 -11.62
C SER A 337 -11.65 11.40 -11.10
N THR A 338 -11.03 11.87 -10.02
CA THR A 338 -11.38 13.13 -9.38
C THR A 338 -10.23 14.15 -9.35
N ALA A 339 -10.59 15.43 -9.22
CA ALA A 339 -9.66 16.54 -9.16
C ALA A 339 -8.78 16.57 -7.90
N ASP A 340 -9.12 15.83 -6.85
CA ASP A 340 -8.31 15.63 -5.65
C ASP A 340 -7.45 14.36 -5.68
N GLY A 341 -7.49 13.60 -6.79
CA GLY A 341 -6.57 12.50 -7.06
C GLY A 341 -7.13 11.11 -6.78
N GLU A 342 -8.43 10.97 -6.52
CA GLU A 342 -9.06 9.66 -6.37
C GLU A 342 -9.30 8.99 -7.72
N ILE A 343 -9.15 7.66 -7.72
CA ILE A 343 -9.51 6.76 -8.81
C ILE A 343 -10.53 5.77 -8.26
N ILE A 344 -11.67 5.63 -8.93
CA ILE A 344 -12.78 4.82 -8.45
C ILE A 344 -13.22 3.86 -9.55
N TYR A 345 -13.12 2.57 -9.27
CA TYR A 345 -13.59 1.49 -10.12
C TYR A 345 -14.83 0.85 -9.50
N ARG A 346 -15.93 0.83 -10.24
CA ARG A 346 -17.26 0.45 -9.72
C ARG A 346 -18.08 -0.35 -10.74
N GLU A 347 -19.04 -1.12 -10.25
CA GLU A 347 -20.08 -1.73 -11.08
C GLU A 347 -20.96 -0.64 -11.73
N SER A 348 -21.26 -0.78 -13.01
CA SER A 348 -21.99 0.22 -13.80
C SER A 348 -23.46 0.33 -13.36
N GLU A 349 -24.18 -0.77 -13.18
CA GLU A 349 -25.60 -0.74 -12.82
C GLU A 349 -25.82 -0.39 -11.34
N THR A 350 -25.14 -1.09 -10.44
CA THR A 350 -25.36 -0.98 -8.98
C THR A 350 -24.64 0.22 -8.38
N GLY A 351 -23.57 0.70 -9.01
CA GLY A 351 -22.68 1.73 -8.46
C GLY A 351 -21.77 1.23 -7.32
N LYS A 352 -21.77 -0.08 -7.03
CA LYS A 352 -20.94 -0.67 -5.98
C LYS A 352 -19.48 -0.43 -6.30
N ILE A 353 -18.78 0.26 -5.40
CA ILE A 353 -17.34 0.49 -5.49
C ILE A 353 -16.63 -0.85 -5.28
N ILE A 354 -15.83 -1.24 -6.25
CA ILE A 354 -14.98 -2.43 -6.19
C ILE A 354 -13.63 -2.03 -5.62
N HIS A 355 -13.03 -1.01 -6.22
CA HIS A 355 -11.77 -0.41 -5.77
C HIS A 355 -11.91 1.10 -5.71
N SER A 356 -11.39 1.70 -4.65
CA SER A 356 -11.20 3.14 -4.55
C SER A 356 -9.79 3.39 -4.07
N ILE A 357 -9.03 4.08 -4.90
CA ILE A 357 -7.66 4.47 -4.64
C ILE A 357 -7.69 5.96 -4.41
N THR A 358 -7.62 6.34 -3.15
CA THR A 358 -7.61 7.75 -2.77
C THR A 358 -6.18 8.27 -2.79
N LYS A 359 -6.04 9.57 -3.10
CA LYS A 359 -4.85 10.32 -2.68
C LYS A 359 -4.67 10.02 -1.19
N SER A 360 -3.51 9.55 -0.77
CA SER A 360 -3.25 9.38 0.66
C SER A 360 -3.20 10.79 1.28
N ALA A 361 -4.37 11.30 1.68
CA ALA A 361 -4.53 12.58 2.34
C ALA A 361 -4.07 12.50 3.80
N GLU A 362 -2.91 11.89 4.04
CA GLU A 362 -2.31 11.70 5.36
C GLU A 362 -0.95 12.40 5.43
N TYR A 363 -0.92 13.72 5.20
CA TYR A 363 0.30 14.48 5.45
C TYR A 363 0.72 14.30 6.91
N VAL A 364 2.00 14.04 7.15
CA VAL A 364 2.55 14.00 8.51
C VAL A 364 2.91 15.43 8.90
N TYR A 365 2.16 16.00 9.83
CA TYR A 365 2.41 17.36 10.34
C TYR A 365 3.71 17.44 11.14
N GLY A 366 4.00 16.39 11.89
CA GLY A 366 5.26 16.27 12.59
C GLY A 366 5.40 14.95 13.31
N SER A 367 6.62 14.67 13.74
CA SER A 367 6.94 13.53 14.60
C SER A 367 7.93 13.96 15.68
N THR A 368 7.92 13.24 16.80
CA THR A 368 8.85 13.53 17.91
C THR A 368 9.25 12.30 18.70
N PHE A 369 10.47 12.28 19.22
CA PHE A 369 10.94 11.22 20.11
C PHE A 369 10.44 11.38 21.55
N SER A 370 10.22 10.25 22.23
CA SER A 370 10.19 10.27 23.69
C SER A 370 11.58 10.55 24.24
N LYS A 371 11.67 11.09 25.46
CA LYS A 371 12.97 11.39 26.11
C LYS A 371 13.89 10.17 26.24
N GLY A 372 13.33 8.97 26.40
CA GLY A 372 14.09 7.72 26.42
C GLY A 372 14.49 7.20 25.04
N GLY A 373 14.02 7.85 23.97
CA GLY A 373 14.33 7.55 22.57
C GLY A 373 13.73 6.24 22.06
N SER A 374 12.92 5.54 22.86
CA SER A 374 12.31 4.25 22.51
C SER A 374 10.98 4.37 21.78
N ASN A 375 10.26 5.48 22.00
CA ASN A 375 8.98 5.73 21.37
C ASN A 375 9.07 6.96 20.45
N ILE A 376 8.27 6.94 19.39
CA ILE A 376 8.10 8.03 18.43
C ILE A 376 6.62 8.34 18.36
N LEU A 377 6.25 9.59 18.61
CA LEU A 377 4.89 10.08 18.43
C LEU A 377 4.75 10.65 17.03
N LEU A 378 3.69 10.24 16.35
CA LEU A 378 3.35 10.66 15.00
C LEU A 378 2.06 11.47 15.04
N ASN A 379 2.08 12.67 14.43
CA ASN A 379 0.91 13.53 14.27
C ASN A 379 0.54 13.63 12.79
N SER A 380 -0.58 13.02 12.41
CA SER A 380 -1.03 12.84 11.03
C SER A 380 -2.29 13.66 10.72
N TYR A 381 -2.48 14.02 9.44
CA TYR A 381 -3.65 14.76 8.94
C TYR A 381 -4.98 14.00 9.09
N ASP A 382 -4.92 12.67 9.21
CA ASP A 382 -6.07 11.78 9.46
C ASP A 382 -6.80 12.04 10.80
N ARG A 383 -6.30 13.00 11.59
CA ARG A 383 -6.82 13.39 12.91
C ARG A 383 -6.59 12.28 13.93
N THR A 384 -5.44 11.62 13.84
CA THR A 384 -4.98 10.67 14.83
C THR A 384 -3.57 10.97 15.32
N LEU A 385 -3.29 10.49 16.53
CA LEU A 385 -1.93 10.40 17.05
C LEU A 385 -1.55 8.92 17.13
N LYS A 386 -0.30 8.59 16.77
CA LYS A 386 0.20 7.21 16.88
C LYS A 386 1.48 7.17 17.68
N LEU A 387 1.56 6.24 18.60
CA LEU A 387 2.77 5.98 19.37
C LEU A 387 3.46 4.74 18.80
N PHE A 388 4.55 4.95 18.08
CA PHE A 388 5.40 3.89 17.55
C PHE A 388 6.51 3.56 18.55
N ASN A 389 6.84 2.28 18.72
CA ASN A 389 7.95 1.82 19.54
C ASN A 389 9.02 1.20 18.65
N LYS A 390 10.25 1.71 18.78
CA LYS A 390 11.38 1.27 17.95
C LYS A 390 11.88 -0.13 18.32
N ASN A 391 11.75 -0.54 19.59
CA ASN A 391 12.26 -1.82 20.07
C ASN A 391 11.40 -2.98 19.56
N SER A 392 10.07 -2.79 19.52
CA SER A 392 9.16 -3.76 18.95
C SER A 392 8.91 -3.56 17.45
N GLY A 393 9.21 -2.37 16.91
CA GLY A 393 8.90 -1.99 15.53
C GLY A 393 7.40 -1.81 15.26
N LYS A 394 6.61 -1.39 16.28
CA LYS A 394 5.13 -1.40 16.19
C LYS A 394 4.51 -0.09 16.64
N ILE A 395 3.35 0.22 16.07
CA ILE A 395 2.42 1.16 16.68
C ILE A 395 1.82 0.48 17.92
N LEU A 396 2.17 0.99 19.10
CA LEU A 396 1.62 0.54 20.38
C LEU A 396 0.17 0.99 20.55
N LYS A 397 -0.15 2.21 20.09
CA LYS A 397 -1.46 2.82 20.30
C LYS A 397 -1.78 3.89 19.26
N THR A 398 -3.06 3.96 18.89
CA THR A 398 -3.63 5.01 18.05
C THR A 398 -4.68 5.76 18.85
N PHE A 399 -4.52 7.06 19.00
CA PHE A 399 -5.45 7.94 19.72
C PHE A 399 -6.35 8.62 18.69
N GLN A 400 -7.66 8.42 18.82
CA GLN A 400 -8.67 9.01 17.94
C GLN A 400 -8.97 10.44 18.38
N ASP A 401 -8.55 11.43 17.61
CA ASP A 401 -8.81 12.82 17.93
C ASP A 401 -9.26 13.61 16.71
N LYS A 402 -10.58 13.72 16.53
CA LYS A 402 -11.24 14.42 15.42
C LYS A 402 -10.85 15.90 15.23
N SER A 403 -10.01 16.48 16.09
CA SER A 403 -9.48 17.83 15.92
C SER A 403 -8.17 17.84 15.12
N ILE A 404 -8.05 18.79 14.19
CA ILE A 404 -6.83 19.00 13.41
C ILE A 404 -5.81 19.65 14.34
N GLY A 405 -4.65 19.01 14.50
CA GLY A 405 -3.59 19.49 15.39
C GLY A 405 -2.29 19.78 14.68
N VAL A 406 -1.67 20.91 15.03
CA VAL A 406 -0.45 21.44 14.38
C VAL A 406 0.81 21.05 15.14
N SER A 407 0.68 20.75 16.44
CA SER A 407 1.79 20.38 17.32
C SER A 407 1.41 19.23 18.23
N ALA A 408 2.35 18.33 18.50
CA ALA A 408 2.19 17.24 19.45
C ALA A 408 3.53 16.95 20.15
N THR A 409 3.50 16.79 21.48
CA THR A 409 4.69 16.48 22.29
C THR A 409 4.38 15.40 23.31
N ILE A 410 5.38 14.59 23.64
CA ILE A 410 5.32 13.64 24.75
C ILE A 410 5.83 14.33 26.02
N SER A 411 5.23 14.07 27.17
CA SER A 411 5.74 14.52 28.46
C SER A 411 7.07 13.86 28.80
N ASN A 412 7.89 14.52 29.62
CA ASN A 412 9.22 14.02 29.97
C ASN A 412 9.23 12.70 30.73
N ASP A 413 8.16 12.40 31.46
CA ASP A 413 7.96 11.12 32.14
C ASP A 413 7.39 10.02 31.22
N GLY A 414 7.08 10.36 29.97
CA GLY A 414 6.56 9.44 28.96
C GLY A 414 5.11 9.00 29.20
N LYS A 415 4.37 9.67 30.09
CA LYS A 415 3.00 9.26 30.46
C LYS A 415 1.90 9.97 29.69
N TYR A 416 2.16 11.18 29.21
CA TYR A 416 1.14 12.02 28.59
C TYR A 416 1.54 12.51 27.19
N ILE A 417 0.55 12.74 26.34
CA ILE A 417 0.69 13.42 25.06
C ILE A 417 -0.09 14.72 25.11
N LEU A 418 0.58 15.84 24.82
CA LEU A 418 -0.07 17.14 24.65
C LEU A 418 -0.14 17.45 23.15
N LYS A 419 -1.35 17.68 22.63
CA LYS A 419 -1.59 18.06 21.23
C LYS A 419 -2.25 19.44 21.18
N GLY A 420 -1.69 20.35 20.40
CA GLY A 420 -2.29 21.66 20.09
C GLY A 420 -3.20 21.57 18.86
N CYS A 421 -4.45 22.00 19.00
CA CYS A 421 -5.51 21.92 17.99
C CYS A 421 -6.18 23.28 17.78
N GLN A 422 -6.98 23.44 16.72
CA GLN A 422 -7.77 24.67 16.53
C GLN A 422 -8.68 24.91 17.75
N GLY A 423 -8.51 26.05 18.42
CA GLY A 423 -9.23 26.47 19.63
C GLY A 423 -8.68 25.97 20.98
N ILE A 424 -7.99 24.83 21.02
CA ILE A 424 -7.74 24.08 22.26
C ILE A 424 -6.43 23.29 22.25
N ALA A 425 -5.88 22.98 23.42
CA ALA A 425 -4.85 21.95 23.58
C ALA A 425 -5.42 20.76 24.36
N LYS A 426 -5.12 19.54 23.92
CA LYS A 426 -5.64 18.29 24.51
C LYS A 426 -4.52 17.47 25.13
N LEU A 427 -4.75 16.96 26.33
CA LEU A 427 -3.84 16.09 27.07
C LEU A 427 -4.40 14.67 27.12
N TRP A 428 -3.63 13.72 26.64
CA TRP A 428 -3.98 12.31 26.58
C TRP A 428 -3.07 11.50 27.48
N ASP A 429 -3.63 10.52 28.20
CA ASP A 429 -2.83 9.54 28.94
C ASP A 429 -2.44 8.40 27.99
N ILE A 430 -1.15 8.08 27.95
CA ILE A 430 -0.61 7.07 27.03
C ILE A 430 -1.10 5.67 27.41
N ASN A 431 -1.13 5.36 28.71
CA ASN A 431 -1.45 4.02 29.21
C ASN A 431 -2.94 3.70 29.03
N SER A 432 -3.83 4.58 29.48
CA SER A 432 -5.28 4.38 29.32
C SER A 432 -5.74 4.67 27.89
N GLY A 433 -5.11 5.63 27.21
CA GLY A 433 -5.55 6.08 25.88
C GLY A 433 -6.65 7.12 25.92
N GLU A 434 -7.03 7.56 27.12
CA GLU A 434 -8.14 8.48 27.33
C GLU A 434 -7.68 9.94 27.31
N LEU A 435 -8.59 10.81 26.87
CA LEU A 435 -8.42 12.25 27.01
C LEU A 435 -8.53 12.61 28.50
N VAL A 436 -7.43 13.05 29.07
CA VAL A 436 -7.36 13.48 30.48
C VAL A 436 -7.94 14.88 30.62
N ARG A 437 -7.59 15.78 29.69
CA ARG A 437 -7.87 17.21 29.85
C ARG A 437 -7.86 17.99 28.55
N THR A 438 -8.57 19.11 28.54
CA THR A 438 -8.53 20.12 27.48
C THR A 438 -8.21 21.49 28.10
N PHE A 439 -7.32 22.25 27.46
CA PHE A 439 -6.93 23.61 27.84
C PHE A 439 -7.38 24.58 26.73
N GLY A 440 -8.22 25.56 27.04
CA GLY A 440 -8.72 26.56 26.09
C GLY A 440 -10.23 26.57 25.90
N ASP A 441 -10.70 27.33 24.92
CA ASP A 441 -12.12 27.51 24.55
C ASP A 441 -12.32 27.09 23.09
N ASP A 442 -13.23 26.14 22.86
CA ASP A 442 -13.50 25.52 21.55
C ASP A 442 -14.10 26.48 20.52
N LYS A 443 -14.43 27.71 20.93
CA LYS A 443 -14.99 28.76 20.08
C LYS A 443 -13.97 29.51 19.22
N SER A 444 -12.67 29.33 19.43
CA SER A 444 -11.65 30.03 18.64
C SER A 444 -11.29 29.28 17.35
N THR A 445 -11.26 30.00 16.24
CA THR A 445 -10.91 29.47 14.90
C THR A 445 -9.42 29.57 14.56
N ASN A 446 -8.57 30.08 15.47
CA ASN A 446 -7.14 30.26 15.18
C ASN A 446 -6.36 28.96 15.42
N TRP A 447 -5.20 28.80 14.76
CA TRP A 447 -4.32 27.65 14.95
C TRP A 447 -3.54 27.78 16.26
N PHE A 448 -3.50 26.70 17.07
CA PHE A 448 -2.81 26.70 18.35
C PHE A 448 -1.53 25.87 18.29
N HIS A 449 -0.40 26.51 18.55
CA HIS A 449 0.80 25.83 19.01
C HIS A 449 0.73 25.72 20.52
N SER A 450 1.09 24.56 21.05
CA SER A 450 1.21 24.33 22.49
C SER A 450 2.56 23.75 22.84
N ALA A 451 3.02 24.06 24.05
CA ALA A 451 4.25 23.49 24.60
C ALA A 451 4.01 23.10 26.06
N LEU A 452 4.71 22.04 26.47
CA LEU A 452 4.75 21.56 27.85
C LEU A 452 6.08 21.99 28.47
N SER A 453 6.04 22.46 29.72
CA SER A 453 7.27 22.81 30.44
C SER A 453 8.09 21.56 30.77
N GLN A 454 9.41 21.72 30.81
CA GLN A 454 10.32 20.59 31.03
C GLN A 454 10.16 19.97 32.43
N ASP A 455 9.72 20.76 33.40
CA ASP A 455 9.39 20.32 34.75
C ASP A 455 7.97 19.75 34.91
N GLY A 456 7.16 19.73 33.83
CA GLY A 456 5.79 19.19 33.83
C GLY A 456 4.78 19.99 34.66
N ARG A 457 5.08 21.25 35.01
CA ARG A 457 4.18 22.09 35.82
C ARG A 457 3.23 22.94 34.98
N PHE A 458 3.62 23.31 33.78
CA PHE A 458 2.90 24.32 32.99
C PHE A 458 2.67 23.87 31.56
N VAL A 459 1.52 24.30 31.02
CA VAL A 459 1.21 24.25 29.59
C VAL A 459 1.10 25.67 29.09
N VAL A 460 1.67 25.96 27.92
CA VAL A 460 1.44 27.23 27.22
C VAL A 460 0.78 26.97 25.87
N SER A 461 -0.13 27.86 25.47
CA SER A 461 -0.79 27.79 24.16
C SER A 461 -1.07 29.18 23.57
N THR A 462 -1.13 29.28 22.23
CA THR A 462 -1.29 30.54 21.48
C THR A 462 -2.76 30.91 21.22
N PHE A 463 -3.28 32.01 21.77
CA PHE A 463 -4.67 32.50 21.55
C PHE A 463 -4.70 33.78 20.71
N GLY A 464 -4.75 33.66 19.38
CA GLY A 464 -4.75 34.81 18.49
C GLY A 464 -3.54 35.72 18.71
N ASN A 465 -3.72 36.80 19.48
CA ASN A 465 -2.71 37.84 19.73
C ASN A 465 -2.09 37.77 21.14
N TYR A 466 -2.27 36.67 21.88
CA TYR A 466 -1.64 36.48 23.19
C TYR A 466 -1.30 35.00 23.44
N LEU A 467 -0.45 34.75 24.43
CA LEU A 467 -0.20 33.39 24.94
C LEU A 467 -0.98 33.18 26.25
N ALA A 468 -1.53 31.99 26.46
CA ALA A 468 -2.14 31.61 27.73
C ALA A 468 -1.26 30.57 28.42
N LEU A 469 -1.07 30.76 29.73
CA LEU A 469 -0.36 29.83 30.61
C LEU A 469 -1.37 29.10 31.50
N TRP A 470 -1.22 27.79 31.62
CA TRP A 470 -2.10 26.89 32.34
C TRP A 470 -1.31 26.03 33.32
N ASP A 471 -1.92 25.66 34.44
CA ASP A 471 -1.37 24.63 35.32
C ASP A 471 -1.59 23.25 34.71
N PHE A 472 -0.53 22.46 34.60
CA PHE A 472 -0.58 21.14 33.98
C PHE A 472 -1.47 20.16 34.74
N ASN A 473 -1.41 20.18 36.07
CA ASN A 473 -2.08 19.21 36.93
C ASN A 473 -3.56 19.56 37.09
N THR A 474 -3.87 20.83 37.37
CA THR A 474 -5.25 21.27 37.67
C THR A 474 -6.04 21.64 36.42
N GLY A 475 -5.37 22.03 35.32
CA GLY A 475 -6.04 22.56 34.14
C GLY A 475 -6.41 24.03 34.23
N GLU A 476 -6.13 24.67 35.35
CA GLU A 476 -6.58 26.03 35.60
C GLU A 476 -5.77 27.03 34.77
N PHE A 477 -6.48 28.00 34.22
CA PHE A 477 -5.88 29.15 33.59
C PHE A 477 -5.11 29.97 34.63
N ILE A 478 -3.81 30.18 34.40
CA ILE A 478 -2.95 30.96 35.30
C ILE A 478 -2.96 32.43 34.88
N ARG A 479 -2.66 32.72 33.60
CA ARG A 479 -2.60 34.09 33.07
C ARG A 479 -2.47 34.17 31.56
N THR A 480 -2.78 35.36 31.05
CA THR A 480 -2.43 35.81 29.70
C THR A 480 -1.06 36.48 29.70
N MET A 481 -0.26 36.19 28.68
CA MET A 481 1.00 36.86 28.36
C MET A 481 0.81 37.71 27.10
N PRO A 482 0.67 39.05 27.25
CA PRO A 482 0.42 39.95 26.13
C PRO A 482 1.71 40.27 25.35
N GLY A 483 1.54 40.87 24.17
CA GLY A 483 2.65 41.44 23.39
C GLY A 483 3.08 40.64 22.16
N HIS A 484 2.29 39.65 21.73
CA HIS A 484 2.48 38.96 20.45
C HIS A 484 1.46 39.47 19.42
N GLU A 485 1.83 39.63 18.15
CA GLU A 485 0.88 39.90 17.05
C GLU A 485 0.23 38.60 16.55
N PRO A 486 -0.84 38.60 15.74
CA PRO A 486 -1.57 37.36 15.44
C PRO A 486 -0.65 36.28 14.86
N GLU A 487 -0.83 35.05 15.34
CA GLU A 487 -0.24 33.79 14.82
C GLU A 487 1.24 33.58 15.18
N SER A 488 1.57 32.71 16.14
CA SER A 488 2.95 32.24 16.35
C SER A 488 3.13 30.89 15.69
N ASN A 489 4.17 30.72 14.86
CA ASN A 489 4.43 29.46 14.15
C ASN A 489 5.09 28.35 14.99
N CYS A 490 5.69 28.70 16.13
CA CYS A 490 6.46 27.78 16.96
C CYS A 490 6.57 28.34 18.38
N LEU A 491 6.43 27.47 19.38
CA LEU A 491 6.38 27.81 20.80
C LEU A 491 7.17 26.77 21.59
N LYS A 492 8.11 27.19 22.44
CA LYS A 492 8.87 26.28 23.32
C LYS A 492 9.14 26.90 24.69
N PHE A 493 9.28 26.05 25.70
CA PHE A 493 9.90 26.44 26.97
C PHE A 493 11.43 26.34 26.86
N THR A 494 12.10 27.23 27.59
CA THR A 494 13.52 27.06 27.94
C THR A 494 13.72 25.78 28.76
N PRO A 495 14.90 25.13 28.71
CA PRO A 495 15.18 23.93 29.49
C PRO A 495 14.92 24.11 31.00
N ASP A 496 15.27 25.26 31.56
CA ASP A 496 15.01 25.56 32.98
C ASP A 496 13.52 25.87 33.30
N SER A 497 12.65 25.87 32.29
CA SER A 497 11.21 26.18 32.36
C SER A 497 10.90 27.58 32.90
N ARG A 498 11.86 28.52 32.91
CA ARG A 498 11.67 29.89 33.43
C ARG A 498 11.22 30.88 32.37
N SER A 499 11.51 30.61 31.10
CA SER A 499 11.13 31.46 29.98
C SER A 499 10.47 30.67 28.84
N ILE A 500 9.66 31.36 28.06
CA ILE A 500 8.99 30.85 26.86
C ILE A 500 9.52 31.61 25.65
N ILE A 501 9.83 30.90 24.58
CA ILE A 501 10.21 31.47 23.28
C ILE A 501 9.11 31.23 22.25
N ALA A 502 8.83 32.22 21.41
CA ALA A 502 7.92 32.07 20.27
C ALA A 502 8.44 32.77 19.01
N SER A 503 8.19 32.17 17.85
CA SER A 503 8.43 32.78 16.54
C SER A 503 7.21 33.55 16.04
N SER A 504 7.43 34.72 15.44
CA SER A 504 6.37 35.55 14.86
C SER A 504 6.49 35.67 13.32
N PRO A 505 5.35 35.80 12.60
CA PRO A 505 5.24 36.17 11.20
C PRO A 505 6.07 37.38 10.82
N ASN A 506 6.19 38.35 11.73
CA ASN A 506 6.94 39.59 11.54
C ASN A 506 8.45 39.43 11.75
N LYS A 507 9.00 38.27 11.37
CA LYS A 507 10.45 38.01 11.33
C LYS A 507 11.16 38.12 12.69
N ALA A 508 10.40 38.03 13.79
CA ALA A 508 10.89 38.27 15.15
C ALA A 508 10.74 37.06 16.06
N ILE A 509 11.63 36.96 17.04
CA ILE A 509 11.59 35.98 18.12
C ILE A 509 11.25 36.72 19.40
N TRP A 510 10.29 36.23 20.16
CA TRP A 510 9.84 36.82 21.40
C TRP A 510 10.16 35.91 22.58
N VAL A 511 10.56 36.49 23.70
CA VAL A 511 10.87 35.77 24.93
C VAL A 511 10.08 36.35 26.10
N TRP A 512 9.31 35.50 26.77
CA TRP A 512 8.56 35.84 27.98
C TRP A 512 9.15 35.17 29.20
N ASP A 513 9.11 35.86 30.33
CA ASP A 513 9.34 35.23 31.64
C ASP A 513 8.04 34.58 32.14
N VAL A 514 8.12 33.30 32.51
CA VAL A 514 6.96 32.48 32.90
C VAL A 514 6.31 33.02 34.17
N THR A 515 7.12 33.51 35.12
CA THR A 515 6.65 33.93 36.45
C THR A 515 5.91 35.28 36.40
N SER A 516 6.45 36.24 35.65
CA SER A 516 5.91 37.59 35.51
C SER A 516 4.92 37.73 34.35
N GLY A 517 5.00 36.86 33.34
CA GLY A 517 4.22 36.93 32.11
C GLY A 517 4.60 38.10 31.20
N LYS A 518 5.71 38.79 31.47
CA LYS A 518 6.18 39.94 30.69
C LYS A 518 7.16 39.50 29.61
N VAL A 519 7.10 40.18 28.47
CA VAL A 519 8.15 40.10 27.45
C VAL A 519 9.44 40.62 28.08
N ILE A 520 10.46 39.76 28.11
CA ILE A 520 11.80 40.11 28.59
C ILE A 520 12.76 40.42 27.44
N ARG A 521 12.54 39.83 26.25
CA ARG A 521 13.37 40.08 25.06
C ARG A 521 12.56 39.96 23.76
N LYS A 522 13.01 40.66 22.73
CA LYS A 522 12.55 40.55 21.34
C LYS A 522 13.78 40.57 20.42
N TYR A 523 13.92 39.58 19.54
CA TYR A 523 14.98 39.53 18.52
C TYR A 523 14.34 39.89 17.19
N GLU A 524 14.80 40.95 16.52
CA GLU A 524 14.16 41.50 15.31
C GLU A 524 15.19 41.90 14.24
N GLU A 525 14.71 42.14 13.02
CA GLU A 525 15.50 42.37 11.80
C GLU A 525 16.51 43.54 11.92
N PHE A 526 16.18 44.56 12.73
CA PHE A 526 16.86 45.85 12.76
C PHE A 526 17.34 46.23 14.16
N ASP A 527 18.66 46.46 14.31
CA ASP A 527 19.22 47.13 15.51
C ASP A 527 19.11 48.65 15.32
N TYR A 528 18.33 49.32 16.17
CA TYR A 528 18.17 50.78 16.17
C TYR A 528 18.92 51.42 17.34
N ASP A 529 19.61 52.55 17.08
CA ASP A 529 20.21 53.31 18.18
C ASP A 529 19.14 53.97 19.08
N LYS A 530 19.56 54.56 20.22
CA LYS A 530 18.67 55.28 21.16
C LYS A 530 17.90 56.46 20.52
N LYS A 531 18.15 56.80 19.26
CA LYS A 531 17.51 57.86 18.47
C LYS A 531 16.73 57.31 17.26
N HIS A 532 16.44 56.00 17.21
CA HIS A 532 15.74 55.32 16.11
C HIS A 532 16.45 55.41 14.75
N LYS A 533 17.79 55.46 14.72
CA LYS A 533 18.56 55.30 13.48
C LYS A 533 19.01 53.84 13.30
N LEU A 534 18.83 53.33 12.09
CA LEU A 534 19.24 51.99 11.69
C LEU A 534 20.75 51.81 11.86
N LYS A 535 21.17 50.84 12.65
CA LYS A 535 22.58 50.54 12.96
C LYS A 535 23.11 49.37 12.14
N GLN A 536 22.34 48.28 11.99
CA GLN A 536 22.68 47.12 11.18
C GLN A 536 21.46 46.21 10.91
N GLU A 537 21.36 45.61 9.72
CA GLU A 537 20.43 44.51 9.42
C GLU A 537 21.05 43.19 9.89
N THR A 538 20.42 42.50 10.85
CA THR A 538 21.02 41.29 11.46
C THR A 538 20.09 40.09 11.51
N GLY A 539 18.77 40.29 11.57
CA GLY A 539 17.77 39.21 11.69
C GLY A 539 17.40 38.51 10.38
N HIS A 540 16.29 37.75 10.40
CA HIS A 540 15.73 37.12 9.21
C HIS A 540 15.03 38.13 8.30
N SER A 541 15.06 37.88 6.99
CA SER A 541 14.46 38.78 5.99
C SER A 541 13.00 38.42 5.66
N PHE A 542 12.56 37.22 6.04
CA PHE A 542 11.18 36.74 5.94
C PHE A 542 10.73 36.02 7.24
N MET A 543 9.49 35.51 7.25
CA MET A 543 8.87 34.87 8.40
C MET A 543 9.75 33.76 9.02
N ILE A 544 9.78 33.70 10.35
CA ILE A 544 10.43 32.62 11.10
C ILE A 544 9.41 31.51 11.31
N VAL A 545 9.79 30.29 10.93
CA VAL A 545 8.88 29.13 10.90
C VAL A 545 9.13 28.20 12.08
N SER A 546 10.39 28.03 12.49
CA SER A 546 10.78 27.09 13.54
C SER A 546 11.90 27.66 14.40
N ILE A 547 11.87 27.31 15.70
CA ILE A 547 12.86 27.70 16.69
C ILE A 547 13.20 26.50 17.59
N ASP A 548 14.46 26.39 17.99
CA ASP A 548 14.91 25.49 19.06
C ASP A 548 15.90 26.18 20.00
N ILE A 549 16.07 25.63 21.22
CA ILE A 549 16.97 26.16 22.26
C ILE A 549 17.99 25.09 22.64
N SER A 550 19.26 25.48 22.80
CA SER A 550 20.31 24.55 23.25
C SER A 550 20.03 24.01 24.64
N SER A 551 20.50 22.79 24.93
CA SER A 551 20.30 22.12 26.24
C SER A 551 20.85 22.92 27.42
N ASP A 552 21.88 23.74 27.19
CA ASP A 552 22.46 24.66 28.19
C ASP A 552 21.75 26.02 28.30
N GLY A 553 20.74 26.27 27.47
CA GLY A 553 19.94 27.50 27.46
C GLY A 553 20.64 28.75 26.93
N LYS A 554 21.87 28.64 26.41
CA LYS A 554 22.68 29.81 25.99
C LYS A 554 22.44 30.24 24.54
N TYR A 555 21.94 29.34 23.70
CA TYR A 555 21.77 29.59 22.27
C TYR A 555 20.36 29.26 21.81
N ALA A 556 19.88 29.99 20.82
CA ALA A 556 18.68 29.64 20.06
C ALA A 556 19.03 29.48 18.58
N VAL A 557 18.31 28.62 17.88
CA VAL A 557 18.41 28.46 16.43
C VAL A 557 17.04 28.72 15.80
N SER A 558 17.01 29.34 14.62
CA SER A 558 15.78 29.61 13.88
C SER A 558 15.89 29.25 12.41
N GLY A 559 14.82 28.72 11.83
CA GLY A 559 14.65 28.50 10.38
C GLY A 559 13.56 29.42 9.80
N SER A 560 13.75 29.88 8.56
CA SER A 560 12.90 30.91 7.94
C SER A 560 12.55 30.62 6.48
N GLU A 561 11.50 31.29 6.00
CA GLU A 561 11.16 31.40 4.57
C GLU A 561 12.25 32.07 3.73
N ASP A 562 13.18 32.81 4.36
CA ASP A 562 14.33 33.38 3.68
C ASP A 562 15.40 32.35 3.28
N LYS A 563 15.10 31.05 3.48
CA LYS A 563 15.94 29.90 3.11
C LYS A 563 17.20 29.76 3.96
N THR A 564 17.32 30.53 5.05
CA THR A 564 18.48 30.50 5.95
C THR A 564 18.13 29.97 7.33
N ILE A 565 19.18 29.59 8.05
CA ILE A 565 19.14 29.26 9.47
C ILE A 565 20.00 30.27 10.21
N LYS A 566 19.55 30.75 11.37
CA LYS A 566 20.34 31.67 12.21
C LYS A 566 20.54 31.11 13.60
N LEU A 567 21.77 31.26 14.10
CA LEU A 567 22.12 30.99 15.50
C LEU A 567 22.18 32.31 16.26
N TRP A 568 21.52 32.34 17.41
CA TRP A 568 21.37 33.51 18.26
C TRP A 568 22.01 33.27 19.62
N ASN A 569 22.62 34.30 20.18
CA ASN A 569 22.92 34.32 21.61
C ASN A 569 21.62 34.59 22.37
N PHE A 570 21.23 33.68 23.26
CA PHE A 570 19.95 33.76 23.96
C PHE A 570 19.90 34.91 24.98
N ASP A 571 21.05 35.34 25.51
CA ASP A 571 21.08 36.44 26.47
C ASP A 571 21.08 37.81 25.80
N THR A 572 21.84 37.97 24.73
CA THR A 572 22.01 39.26 24.06
C THR A 572 21.04 39.48 22.91
N GLY A 573 20.42 38.42 22.38
CA GLY A 573 19.56 38.48 21.19
C GLY A 573 20.30 38.75 19.88
N ASN A 574 21.63 38.66 19.89
CA ASN A 574 22.44 38.93 18.71
C ASN A 574 22.55 37.67 17.85
N VAL A 575 22.48 37.84 16.53
CA VAL A 575 22.82 36.78 15.57
C VAL A 575 24.32 36.54 15.61
N LEU A 576 24.70 35.30 15.93
CA LEU A 576 26.08 34.83 15.98
C LEU A 576 26.53 34.30 14.62
N LYS A 577 25.68 33.50 13.96
CA LYS A 577 26.01 32.78 12.72
C LYS A 577 24.77 32.69 11.82
N THR A 578 24.99 32.71 10.51
CA THR A 578 23.96 32.44 9.49
C THR A 578 24.43 31.27 8.63
N PHE A 579 23.57 30.27 8.46
CA PHE A 579 23.82 29.11 7.61
C PHE A 579 22.96 29.24 6.36
N SER A 580 23.61 29.17 5.20
CA SER A 580 22.99 29.30 3.88
C SER A 580 23.31 28.05 3.06
N GLY A 581 22.29 27.46 2.43
CA GLY A 581 22.48 26.26 1.60
C GLY A 581 21.18 25.58 1.15
N HIS A 582 20.05 25.82 1.84
CA HIS A 582 18.73 25.41 1.36
C HIS A 582 18.29 26.23 0.14
N LYS A 583 17.51 25.59 -0.75
CA LYS A 583 17.01 26.23 -1.98
C LYS A 583 15.61 26.83 -1.82
N ASP A 584 14.93 26.48 -0.73
CA ASP A 584 13.57 26.89 -0.40
C ASP A 584 13.41 27.09 1.12
N ARG A 585 12.21 27.48 1.58
CA ARG A 585 11.82 27.73 2.98
C ARG A 585 12.32 26.63 3.92
N VAL A 586 12.88 27.01 5.07
CA VAL A 586 13.28 26.09 6.14
C VAL A 586 12.12 25.95 7.13
N ASN A 587 11.51 24.76 7.19
CA ASN A 587 10.31 24.51 7.99
C ASN A 587 10.62 24.10 9.43
N SER A 588 11.77 23.48 9.66
CA SER A 588 12.09 22.92 10.98
C SER A 588 13.59 22.93 11.23
N VAL A 589 13.98 23.22 12.47
CA VAL A 589 15.36 23.18 12.96
C VAL A 589 15.41 22.55 14.34
N SER A 590 16.50 21.84 14.65
CA SER A 590 16.73 21.27 15.99
C SER A 590 18.22 21.20 16.36
N PHE A 591 18.54 21.34 17.64
CA PHE A 591 19.88 21.15 18.20
C PHE A 591 20.16 19.68 18.53
N SER A 592 21.43 19.27 18.40
CA SER A 592 21.92 18.05 19.05
C SER A 592 21.91 18.19 20.57
N SER A 593 21.89 17.07 21.30
CA SER A 593 21.86 17.06 22.77
C SER A 593 23.07 17.77 23.40
N ASP A 594 24.22 17.72 22.73
CA ASP A 594 25.47 18.42 23.10
C ASP A 594 25.50 19.91 22.72
N GLY A 595 24.52 20.40 21.95
CA GLY A 595 24.41 21.79 21.50
C GLY A 595 25.47 22.22 20.48
N GLN A 596 26.23 21.29 19.87
CA GLN A 596 27.30 21.60 18.92
C GLN A 596 26.89 21.51 17.45
N LYS A 597 25.75 20.86 17.17
CA LYS A 597 25.25 20.61 15.81
C LYS A 597 23.82 21.06 15.65
N ILE A 598 23.43 21.27 14.40
CA ILE A 598 22.05 21.62 14.01
C ILE A 598 21.61 20.67 12.91
N VAL A 599 20.34 20.29 12.93
CA VAL A 599 19.65 19.68 11.79
C VAL A 599 18.52 20.59 11.31
N SER A 600 18.26 20.62 10.01
CA SER A 600 17.20 21.41 9.39
C SER A 600 16.45 20.65 8.30
N GLY A 601 15.14 20.88 8.19
CA GLY A 601 14.28 20.37 7.11
C GLY A 601 13.64 21.50 6.31
N SER A 602 13.52 21.34 4.98
CA SER A 602 13.07 22.39 4.07
C SER A 602 12.07 21.92 3.02
N ASN A 603 11.33 22.89 2.45
CA ASN A 603 10.52 22.73 1.23
C ASN A 603 11.35 22.29 0.00
N ASP A 604 12.69 22.41 0.04
CA ASP A 604 13.55 21.89 -1.02
C ASP A 604 13.70 20.36 -1.02
N LYS A 605 12.90 19.66 -0.20
CA LYS A 605 12.82 18.19 -0.06
C LYS A 605 14.04 17.57 0.62
N THR A 606 14.90 18.39 1.24
CA THR A 606 16.13 17.90 1.89
C THR A 606 16.14 18.14 3.39
N VAL A 607 16.87 17.26 4.08
CA VAL A 607 17.32 17.48 5.46
C VAL A 607 18.81 17.79 5.42
N LYS A 608 19.27 18.81 6.14
CA LYS A 608 20.69 19.19 6.22
C LYS A 608 21.19 19.13 7.66
N PHE A 609 22.41 18.65 7.82
CA PHE A 609 23.12 18.55 9.10
C PHE A 609 24.34 19.46 9.09
N TRP A 610 24.48 20.26 10.13
CA TRP A 610 25.39 21.40 10.18
C TRP A 610 26.31 21.33 11.38
N ASP A 611 27.55 21.75 11.17
CA ASP A 611 28.48 22.03 12.26
C ASP A 611 28.37 23.50 12.69
N ILE A 612 28.10 23.74 13.97
CA ILE A 612 27.97 25.12 14.46
C ILE A 612 29.32 25.83 14.41
N SER A 613 30.43 25.16 14.72
CA SER A 613 31.74 25.80 14.86
C SER A 613 32.26 26.35 13.52
N SER A 614 32.19 25.54 12.45
CA SER A 614 32.71 25.85 11.12
C SER A 614 31.68 26.55 10.22
N VAL A 615 30.39 26.52 10.58
CA VAL A 615 29.28 27.02 9.73
C VAL A 615 29.17 26.27 8.41
N GLN A 616 29.69 25.04 8.37
CA GLN A 616 29.63 24.20 7.18
C GLN A 616 28.51 23.16 7.30
N GLU A 617 27.90 22.89 6.15
CA GLU A 617 27.10 21.70 5.96
C GLU A 617 28.01 20.47 6.08
N ILE A 618 27.69 19.59 7.04
CA ILE A 618 28.37 18.30 7.19
C ILE A 618 27.80 17.32 6.15
N LYS A 619 26.47 17.28 6.02
CA LYS A 619 25.79 16.34 5.12
C LYS A 619 24.40 16.83 4.71
N THR A 620 24.02 16.57 3.46
CA THR A 620 22.63 16.63 2.98
C THR A 620 22.07 15.21 2.90
N TYR A 621 20.90 15.01 3.50
CA TYR A 621 20.09 13.83 3.37
C TYR A 621 18.99 14.12 2.35
N ALA A 622 19.10 13.50 1.18
CA ALA A 622 18.11 13.56 0.12
C ALA A 622 17.34 12.24 0.08
N GLY A 623 16.02 12.29 -0.09
CA GLY A 623 15.19 11.09 -0.17
C GLY A 623 13.71 11.28 0.10
N HIS A 624 13.29 12.47 0.53
CA HIS A 624 11.88 12.86 0.54
C HIS A 624 11.43 13.30 -0.87
N ASP A 625 10.21 12.95 -1.25
CA ASP A 625 9.62 13.29 -2.55
C ASP A 625 8.84 14.62 -2.52
N ASP A 626 8.64 15.18 -1.32
CA ASP A 626 7.99 16.46 -1.05
C ASP A 626 8.68 17.21 0.11
N GLY A 627 8.19 18.40 0.48
CA GLY A 627 8.75 19.27 1.50
C GLY A 627 8.79 18.63 2.90
N VAL A 628 9.92 18.78 3.59
CA VAL A 628 10.13 18.27 4.95
C VAL A 628 9.42 19.18 5.94
N SER A 629 8.46 18.65 6.70
CA SER A 629 7.62 19.37 7.65
C SER A 629 8.24 19.50 9.04
N SER A 630 8.97 18.48 9.52
CA SER A 630 9.63 18.50 10.83
C SER A 630 10.94 17.70 10.84
N VAL A 631 11.90 18.10 11.70
CA VAL A 631 13.13 17.35 11.99
C VAL A 631 13.48 17.38 13.48
N GLU A 632 14.04 16.30 14.01
CA GLU A 632 14.50 16.20 15.41
C GLU A 632 15.71 15.25 15.53
N PHE A 633 16.65 15.52 16.44
CA PHE A 633 17.66 14.53 16.84
C PHE A 633 17.05 13.47 17.78
N SER A 634 17.55 12.24 17.70
CA SER A 634 17.28 11.26 18.76
C SER A 634 17.96 11.70 20.07
N PRO A 635 17.42 11.36 21.25
CA PRO A 635 18.01 11.76 22.54
C PRO A 635 19.46 11.29 22.77
N ASP A 636 19.92 10.28 22.02
CA ASP A 636 21.28 9.76 22.05
C ASP A 636 22.18 10.27 20.91
N ASP A 637 21.70 11.25 20.12
CA ASP A 637 22.38 11.87 18.97
C ASP A 637 22.90 10.86 17.92
N ARG A 638 22.29 9.67 17.83
CA ARG A 638 22.64 8.67 16.81
C ARG A 638 21.82 8.81 15.53
N TYR A 639 20.60 9.29 15.66
CA TYR A 639 19.62 9.34 14.58
C TYR A 639 19.02 10.73 14.40
N ILE A 640 18.57 11.01 13.19
CA ILE A 640 17.69 12.15 12.88
C ILE A 640 16.33 11.58 12.50
N LEU A 641 15.27 12.13 13.04
CA LEU A 641 13.90 11.88 12.63
C LEU A 641 13.43 13.02 11.74
N SER A 642 12.80 12.72 10.61
CA SER A 642 12.15 13.71 9.75
C SER A 642 10.76 13.28 9.32
N SER A 643 9.86 14.24 9.16
CA SER A 643 8.53 14.05 8.57
C SER A 643 8.38 14.91 7.34
N SER A 644 7.59 14.46 6.37
CA SER A 644 7.40 15.14 5.09
C SER A 644 5.95 15.10 4.62
N TRP A 645 5.61 16.05 3.75
CA TRP A 645 4.34 16.06 3.02
C TRP A 645 4.24 14.95 1.96
N ASP A 646 5.29 14.15 1.76
CA ASP A 646 5.23 12.91 0.97
C ASP A 646 4.60 11.72 1.72
N ASN A 647 4.02 11.98 2.91
CA ASN A 647 3.40 10.99 3.81
C ASN A 647 4.39 10.00 4.45
N THR A 648 5.70 10.30 4.38
CA THR A 648 6.72 9.47 5.01
C THR A 648 7.33 10.15 6.23
N ILE A 649 7.63 9.34 7.24
CA ILE A 649 8.55 9.68 8.32
C ILE A 649 9.82 8.91 8.09
N LYS A 650 10.99 9.56 8.05
CA LYS A 650 12.29 8.91 7.87
C LYS A 650 13.12 8.99 9.14
N ILE A 651 13.82 7.89 9.45
CA ILE A 651 14.87 7.87 10.47
C ILE A 651 16.20 7.74 9.75
N TRP A 652 17.10 8.69 9.96
CA TRP A 652 18.42 8.75 9.33
C TRP A 652 19.49 8.39 10.36
N ASP A 653 20.38 7.48 9.99
CA ASP A 653 21.58 7.22 10.76
C ASP A 653 22.59 8.33 10.50
N ILE A 654 23.09 9.01 11.54
CA ILE A 654 23.97 10.16 11.37
C ILE A 654 25.35 9.75 10.81
N LEU A 655 25.84 8.56 11.17
CA LEU A 655 27.19 8.11 10.80
C LEU A 655 27.27 7.68 9.32
N SER A 656 26.38 6.79 8.90
CA SER A 656 26.29 6.30 7.52
C SER A 656 25.62 7.32 6.60
N GLY A 657 24.69 8.11 7.14
CA GLY A 657 23.80 9.03 6.43
C GLY A 657 22.81 8.39 5.46
N ASN A 658 22.53 7.11 5.66
CA ASN A 658 21.44 6.43 4.98
C ASN A 658 20.15 6.61 5.79
N SER A 659 19.00 6.71 5.12
CA SER A 659 17.73 6.51 5.84
C SER A 659 17.62 5.03 6.18
N ILE A 660 17.51 4.77 7.47
CA ILE A 660 17.33 3.45 8.07
C ILE A 660 15.97 2.90 7.65
N THR A 661 14.94 3.72 7.82
CA THR A 661 13.58 3.33 7.45
C THR A 661 12.74 4.54 7.14
N TYR A 662 11.67 4.34 6.39
CA TYR A 662 10.49 5.18 6.50
C TYR A 662 9.28 4.40 7.00
N LEU A 663 8.38 5.13 7.68
CA LEU A 663 7.11 4.62 8.17
C LEU A 663 5.98 5.25 7.38
N PHE A 664 5.17 4.40 6.76
CA PHE A 664 3.95 4.74 6.05
C PHE A 664 2.74 4.19 6.82
N HIS A 665 1.62 4.88 6.70
CA HIS A 665 0.37 4.51 7.36
C HIS A 665 -0.80 4.90 6.45
N ARG A 666 -1.79 4.01 6.30
CA ARG A 666 -2.96 4.23 5.40
C ARG A 666 -4.27 4.45 6.17
N ASN A 667 -4.37 3.88 7.37
CA ASN A 667 -5.55 3.93 8.23
C ASN A 667 -5.15 3.51 9.64
N ASN A 668 -5.94 3.84 10.66
CA ASN A 668 -5.65 3.72 12.11
C ASN A 668 -4.97 2.43 12.64
N LYS A 669 -4.93 1.35 11.86
CA LYS A 669 -4.35 0.05 12.23
C LYS A 669 -3.16 -0.36 11.35
N ASP A 670 -3.02 0.23 10.16
CA ASP A 670 -2.13 -0.26 9.13
C ASP A 670 -0.88 0.59 8.94
N TRP A 671 0.27 -0.05 8.97
CA TRP A 671 1.57 0.59 8.85
C TRP A 671 2.51 -0.26 7.99
N LEU A 672 3.45 0.39 7.33
CA LEU A 672 4.52 -0.21 6.55
C LEU A 672 5.83 0.47 6.94
N MET A 673 6.83 -0.33 7.22
CA MET A 673 8.18 0.09 7.55
C MET A 673 9.13 -0.45 6.50
N MET A 674 10.00 0.41 5.95
CA MET A 674 10.87 0.02 4.85
C MET A 674 12.19 0.77 4.82
N THR A 675 13.26 0.02 4.59
CA THR A 675 14.63 0.50 4.40
C THR A 675 14.91 0.85 2.92
N ASN A 676 15.90 1.71 2.66
CA ASN A 676 16.22 2.13 1.28
C ASN A 676 16.71 0.99 0.37
N ASP A 677 17.34 -0.03 0.94
CA ASP A 677 17.80 -1.24 0.26
C ASP A 677 16.72 -2.33 0.19
N GLY A 678 15.49 -1.99 0.56
CA GLY A 678 14.30 -2.77 0.25
C GLY A 678 13.87 -3.76 1.32
N TYR A 679 14.53 -3.85 2.48
CA TYR A 679 13.98 -4.64 3.60
C TYR A 679 12.75 -3.95 4.20
N TRP A 680 11.72 -4.73 4.54
CA TRP A 680 10.44 -4.19 5.00
C TRP A 680 9.75 -5.06 6.06
N ASP A 681 8.85 -4.43 6.81
CA ASP A 681 7.90 -5.04 7.75
C ASP A 681 6.59 -4.24 7.75
N SER A 682 5.47 -4.84 8.15
CA SER A 682 4.18 -4.16 8.11
C SER A 682 3.13 -4.71 9.07
N SER A 683 2.00 -4.01 9.19
CA SER A 683 0.76 -4.54 9.76
C SER A 683 0.20 -5.67 8.90
N PRO A 684 -0.78 -6.47 9.38
CA PRO A 684 -1.41 -7.55 8.61
C PRO A 684 -2.04 -7.18 7.26
N ASN A 685 -2.45 -5.91 7.02
CA ASN A 685 -2.91 -5.48 5.69
C ASN A 685 -1.84 -4.70 4.92
N GLY A 686 -0.63 -4.59 5.47
CA GLY A 686 0.46 -3.82 4.87
C GLY A 686 0.92 -4.34 3.51
N GLY A 687 0.61 -5.59 3.17
CA GLY A 687 0.80 -6.17 1.84
C GLY A 687 -0.03 -5.51 0.73
N GLU A 688 -1.13 -4.84 1.07
CA GLU A 688 -1.86 -3.98 0.14
C GLU A 688 -1.13 -2.66 -0.10
N LEU A 689 -0.32 -2.23 0.86
CA LEU A 689 0.42 -0.98 0.79
C LEU A 689 1.67 -1.13 -0.06
N VAL A 690 2.12 -2.34 -0.36
CA VAL A 690 3.39 -2.58 -1.04
C VAL A 690 3.13 -3.01 -2.49
N ALA A 691 3.69 -2.25 -3.42
CA ALA A 691 3.93 -2.71 -4.78
C ALA A 691 5.45 -2.76 -5.02
N MET A 692 5.89 -3.80 -5.72
CA MET A 692 7.26 -3.85 -6.22
C MET A 692 7.30 -3.54 -7.70
N ILE A 693 8.06 -2.49 -7.99
CA ILE A 693 8.26 -2.02 -9.35
C ILE A 693 9.77 -1.85 -9.49
N SER A 694 10.39 -2.68 -10.33
CA SER A 694 11.78 -2.50 -10.75
C SER A 694 11.78 -2.29 -12.25
N ASP A 695 12.09 -1.08 -12.67
CA ASP A 695 11.97 -0.63 -14.05
C ASP A 695 10.59 -0.99 -14.63
N LEU A 696 10.63 -2.03 -15.46
CA LEU A 696 9.62 -2.48 -16.36
C LEU A 696 9.02 -3.83 -15.91
N ASN A 697 9.34 -4.31 -14.70
CA ASN A 697 8.86 -5.58 -14.17
C ASN A 697 8.11 -5.38 -12.84
N SER A 698 6.87 -5.88 -12.78
CA SER A 698 6.13 -6.07 -11.54
C SER A 698 6.41 -7.48 -11.01
N TRP A 699 6.72 -7.56 -9.72
CA TRP A 699 7.10 -8.79 -9.06
C TRP A 699 5.92 -9.35 -8.25
N ASN A 700 5.78 -10.67 -8.17
CA ASN A 700 4.85 -11.25 -7.20
C ASN A 700 5.35 -10.88 -5.79
N ILE A 701 4.45 -10.29 -4.99
CA ILE A 701 4.70 -9.91 -3.60
C ILE A 701 5.29 -11.06 -2.77
N ASP A 702 4.95 -12.29 -3.15
CA ASP A 702 5.44 -13.48 -2.49
C ASP A 702 6.96 -13.61 -2.58
N GLN A 703 7.55 -13.50 -3.77
CA GLN A 703 8.99 -13.67 -4.00
C GLN A 703 9.84 -12.64 -3.25
N PHE A 704 9.27 -11.49 -3.01
CA PHE A 704 9.94 -10.42 -2.29
C PHE A 704 9.76 -10.52 -0.79
N ALA A 705 8.60 -10.95 -0.32
CA ALA A 705 8.45 -11.32 1.07
C ALA A 705 9.47 -12.42 1.44
N VAL A 706 9.77 -13.36 0.54
CA VAL A 706 10.81 -14.38 0.77
C VAL A 706 12.15 -13.77 1.11
N LYS A 707 12.58 -12.71 0.40
CA LYS A 707 13.93 -12.15 0.51
C LYS A 707 14.02 -10.96 1.46
N ASN A 708 13.04 -10.07 1.39
CA ASN A 708 13.12 -8.70 1.88
C ASN A 708 12.19 -8.41 3.05
N ASN A 709 11.22 -9.29 3.36
CA ASN A 709 10.50 -9.17 4.62
C ASN A 709 11.41 -9.66 5.76
N ARG A 710 12.27 -8.77 6.25
CA ARG A 710 13.29 -9.04 7.27
C ARG A 710 13.13 -8.09 8.46
N PRO A 711 12.09 -8.29 9.31
CA PRO A 711 11.90 -7.47 10.49
C PRO A 711 13.10 -7.48 11.44
N ASP A 712 13.86 -8.58 11.47
CA ASP A 712 15.12 -8.73 12.20
C ASP A 712 16.14 -7.65 11.80
N ILE A 713 16.40 -7.48 10.49
CA ILE A 713 17.34 -6.46 9.98
C ILE A 713 16.85 -5.05 10.31
N ILE A 714 15.54 -4.80 10.23
CA ILE A 714 14.98 -3.47 10.52
C ILE A 714 15.14 -3.13 12.01
N LEU A 715 14.80 -4.06 12.90
CA LEU A 715 14.94 -3.88 14.34
C LEU A 715 16.40 -3.68 14.76
N GLU A 716 17.34 -4.42 14.17
CA GLU A 716 18.78 -4.22 14.39
C GLU A 716 19.21 -2.80 14.02
N ARG A 717 18.78 -2.31 12.85
CA ARG A 717 19.15 -0.96 12.38
C ARG A 717 18.49 0.16 13.19
N LEU A 718 17.28 -0.07 13.69
CA LEU A 718 16.61 0.84 14.63
C LEU A 718 17.28 0.86 16.02
N GLY A 719 18.24 -0.03 16.27
CA GLY A 719 18.92 -0.16 17.55
C GLY A 719 18.02 -0.78 18.62
N SER A 720 17.15 -1.73 18.25
CA SER A 720 16.34 -2.46 19.20
C SER A 720 17.22 -3.19 20.22
N THR A 721 16.74 -3.24 21.46
CA THR A 721 17.40 -3.94 22.57
C THR A 721 16.87 -5.35 22.79
N ASP A 722 15.81 -5.74 22.07
CA ASP A 722 15.16 -7.05 22.18
C ASP A 722 15.83 -8.08 21.27
N LYS A 723 16.89 -8.72 21.78
CA LYS A 723 17.68 -9.69 21.01
C LYS A 723 16.93 -10.99 20.73
N GLU A 724 16.00 -11.37 21.60
CA GLU A 724 15.21 -12.60 21.44
C GLU A 724 14.22 -12.44 20.28
N LEU A 725 13.54 -11.30 20.21
CA LEU A 725 12.63 -10.98 19.10
C LEU A 725 13.35 -10.95 17.75
N ILE A 726 14.54 -10.32 17.68
CA ILE A 726 15.38 -10.30 16.47
C ILE A 726 15.73 -11.74 16.05
N SER A 727 16.20 -12.57 17.00
CA SER A 727 16.55 -13.96 16.71
C SER A 727 15.34 -14.78 16.24
N HIS A 728 14.15 -14.52 16.77
CA HIS A 728 12.93 -15.18 16.35
C HIS A 728 12.57 -14.84 14.91
N TYR A 729 12.56 -13.56 14.54
CA TYR A 729 12.26 -13.14 13.16
C TYR A 729 13.25 -13.69 12.14
N TYR A 730 14.54 -13.77 12.50
CA TYR A 730 15.53 -14.41 11.65
C TYR A 730 15.24 -15.91 11.44
N GLN A 731 14.82 -16.63 12.48
CA GLN A 731 14.46 -18.06 12.37
C GLN A 731 13.22 -18.27 11.49
N GLN A 732 12.20 -17.39 11.59
CA GLN A 732 11.04 -17.44 10.70
C GLN A 732 11.42 -17.20 9.23
N TYR A 733 12.37 -16.28 8.98
CA TYR A 733 12.95 -16.10 7.65
C TYR A 733 13.63 -17.38 7.13
N GLN A 734 14.48 -18.03 7.94
CA GLN A 734 15.12 -19.29 7.55
C GLN A 734 14.10 -20.41 7.29
N LYS A 735 13.03 -20.48 8.09
CA LYS A 735 11.93 -21.44 7.88
C LYS A 735 11.27 -21.23 6.51
N ARG A 736 10.98 -19.98 6.12
CA ARG A 736 10.43 -19.65 4.79
C ARG A 736 11.34 -20.06 3.64
N LEU A 737 12.66 -19.87 3.77
CA LEU A 737 13.62 -20.30 2.73
C LEU A 737 13.67 -21.82 2.57
N ARG A 738 13.75 -22.57 3.67
CA ARG A 738 13.74 -24.05 3.64
C ARG A 738 12.47 -24.57 3.00
N LYS A 739 11.33 -23.96 3.32
CA LYS A 739 10.01 -24.23 2.73
C LYS A 739 9.95 -24.04 1.21
N LEU A 740 10.88 -23.28 0.62
CA LEU A 740 11.01 -23.11 -0.83
C LEU A 740 12.12 -23.99 -1.44
N GLY A 741 12.82 -24.78 -0.63
CA GLY A 741 13.99 -25.54 -1.04
C GLY A 741 15.18 -24.65 -1.37
N LEU A 742 15.34 -23.54 -0.62
CA LEU A 742 16.40 -22.55 -0.78
C LEU A 742 17.18 -22.36 0.53
N THR A 743 18.37 -21.80 0.40
CA THR A 743 19.23 -21.32 1.49
C THR A 743 19.50 -19.82 1.28
N GLU A 744 19.88 -19.10 2.33
CA GLU A 744 20.15 -17.66 2.23
C GLU A 744 21.27 -17.36 1.23
N ASP A 745 22.33 -18.17 1.20
CA ASP A 745 23.46 -18.03 0.27
C ASP A 745 23.07 -18.23 -1.22
N GLN A 746 21.95 -18.91 -1.48
CA GLN A 746 21.44 -19.07 -2.84
C GLN A 746 20.71 -17.82 -3.33
N LEU A 747 20.29 -16.91 -2.45
CA LEU A 747 19.60 -15.69 -2.86
C LEU A 747 20.60 -14.68 -3.41
N SER A 748 20.44 -14.34 -4.68
CA SER A 748 21.23 -13.27 -5.31
C SER A 748 20.84 -11.91 -4.75
N SER A 749 21.81 -11.00 -4.57
CA SER A 749 21.55 -9.58 -4.28
C SER A 749 20.80 -8.92 -5.43
N GLU A 750 21.16 -9.26 -6.67
CA GLU A 750 20.43 -8.89 -7.88
C GLU A 750 19.24 -9.83 -8.12
N LEU A 751 18.06 -9.25 -8.19
CA LEU A 751 16.80 -9.94 -8.47
C LEU A 751 16.66 -10.02 -10.00
N HIS A 752 17.13 -11.12 -10.60
CA HIS A 752 16.94 -11.44 -12.02
C HIS A 752 15.84 -12.51 -12.16
N VAL A 753 14.78 -12.18 -12.89
CA VAL A 753 13.62 -13.05 -13.10
C VAL A 753 13.81 -13.89 -14.37
N PRO A 754 13.53 -15.20 -14.32
CA PRO A 754 13.38 -15.97 -15.55
C PRO A 754 12.10 -15.56 -16.31
N VAL A 755 12.02 -15.91 -17.59
CA VAL A 755 10.86 -15.65 -18.46
C VAL A 755 10.19 -16.98 -18.78
N SER A 756 8.86 -17.01 -18.74
CA SER A 756 8.03 -18.10 -19.27
C SER A 756 7.10 -17.55 -20.35
N THR A 757 6.85 -18.31 -21.40
CA THR A 757 5.99 -17.93 -22.52
C THR A 757 5.19 -19.13 -23.00
N ILE A 758 3.89 -18.93 -23.26
CA ILE A 758 3.03 -19.93 -23.88
C ILE A 758 3.17 -19.74 -25.40
N GLU A 759 3.70 -20.75 -26.08
CA GLU A 759 3.97 -20.70 -27.52
C GLU A 759 2.72 -21.05 -28.33
N SER A 760 1.98 -22.03 -27.85
CA SER A 760 0.73 -22.48 -28.47
C SER A 760 -0.07 -23.31 -27.48
N SER A 761 -1.38 -23.31 -27.63
CA SER A 761 -2.28 -24.21 -26.92
C SER A 761 -3.32 -24.79 -27.86
N LYS A 762 -3.75 -26.01 -27.58
CA LYS A 762 -4.80 -26.69 -28.34
C LYS A 762 -5.73 -27.44 -27.39
N GLN A 763 -7.03 -27.21 -27.55
CA GLN A 763 -8.06 -27.90 -26.80
C GLN A 763 -8.72 -28.97 -27.68
N GLU A 764 -8.87 -30.18 -27.15
CA GLU A 764 -9.62 -31.28 -27.74
C GLU A 764 -10.55 -31.87 -26.67
N GLY A 765 -11.80 -31.39 -26.65
CA GLY A 765 -12.77 -31.75 -25.60
C GLY A 765 -12.26 -31.33 -24.22
N LYS A 766 -12.13 -32.30 -23.32
CA LYS A 766 -11.63 -32.12 -21.96
C LYS A 766 -10.10 -32.02 -21.87
N LEU A 767 -9.36 -32.40 -22.91
CA LEU A 767 -7.90 -32.34 -22.91
C LEU A 767 -7.41 -31.01 -23.49
N PHE A 768 -6.41 -30.43 -22.83
CA PHE A 768 -5.77 -29.19 -23.23
C PHE A 768 -4.25 -29.41 -23.30
N ASP A 769 -3.74 -29.45 -24.53
CA ASP A 769 -2.32 -29.50 -24.84
C ASP A 769 -1.74 -28.08 -24.79
N ILE A 770 -0.69 -27.89 -24.00
CA ILE A 770 0.00 -26.60 -23.91
C ILE A 770 1.49 -26.77 -24.18
N ASN A 771 2.01 -25.96 -25.11
CA ASN A 771 3.44 -25.85 -25.41
C ASN A 771 3.95 -24.51 -24.91
N PHE A 772 5.08 -24.55 -24.21
CA PHE A 772 5.63 -23.36 -23.56
C PHE A 772 7.15 -23.39 -23.56
N SER A 773 7.75 -22.20 -23.58
CA SER A 773 9.18 -21.98 -23.47
C SER A 773 9.51 -21.21 -22.20
N MET A 774 10.69 -21.46 -21.66
CA MET A 774 11.18 -20.84 -20.44
C MET A 774 12.66 -20.56 -20.61
N SER A 775 13.13 -19.42 -20.11
CA SER A 775 14.55 -19.07 -20.17
C SER A 775 14.96 -18.12 -19.07
N ASP A 776 16.23 -18.19 -18.69
CA ASP A 776 16.87 -17.23 -17.82
C ASP A 776 18.23 -16.88 -18.45
N SER A 777 18.44 -15.59 -18.71
CA SER A 777 19.64 -15.11 -19.39
C SER A 777 20.90 -15.14 -18.51
N LYS A 778 20.74 -15.32 -17.20
CA LYS A 778 21.79 -15.15 -16.19
C LYS A 778 22.02 -16.36 -15.31
N TYR A 779 20.95 -17.04 -14.91
CA TYR A 779 20.97 -18.13 -13.95
C TYR A 779 20.42 -19.42 -14.55
N GLN A 780 20.72 -20.57 -13.94
CA GLN A 780 20.12 -21.84 -14.37
C GLN A 780 18.68 -21.96 -13.88
N LEU A 781 17.79 -22.49 -14.73
CA LEU A 781 16.46 -22.91 -14.33
C LEU A 781 16.57 -24.14 -13.41
N LYS A 782 15.70 -24.20 -12.40
CA LYS A 782 15.68 -25.25 -11.37
C LYS A 782 14.38 -26.06 -11.39
N ARG A 783 13.24 -25.39 -11.56
CA ARG A 783 11.91 -26.03 -11.60
C ARG A 783 10.90 -25.25 -12.43
N TYR A 784 9.82 -25.88 -12.85
CA TYR A 784 8.63 -25.23 -13.42
C TYR A 784 7.35 -25.77 -12.79
N ASN A 785 6.29 -24.98 -12.84
CA ASN A 785 4.98 -25.40 -12.37
C ASN A 785 3.86 -24.88 -13.27
N ILE A 786 2.76 -25.62 -13.29
CA ILE A 786 1.52 -25.25 -13.96
C ILE A 786 0.45 -25.11 -12.89
N TYR A 787 -0.29 -24.00 -12.92
CA TYR A 787 -1.42 -23.76 -12.04
C TYR A 787 -2.70 -23.74 -12.87
N VAL A 788 -3.74 -24.41 -12.38
CA VAL A 788 -5.08 -24.35 -12.96
C VAL A 788 -6.03 -23.86 -11.87
N ASN A 789 -6.70 -22.73 -12.10
CA ASN A 789 -7.54 -22.06 -11.09
C ASN A 789 -6.78 -21.89 -9.76
N ASP A 790 -5.53 -21.42 -9.88
CA ASP A 790 -4.58 -21.20 -8.79
C ASP A 790 -4.12 -22.48 -8.02
N VAL A 791 -4.47 -23.68 -8.50
CA VAL A 791 -4.01 -24.97 -7.96
C VAL A 791 -2.77 -25.48 -8.68
N PRO A 792 -1.63 -25.72 -8.02
CA PRO A 792 -0.44 -26.28 -8.66
C PRO A 792 -0.62 -27.76 -8.99
N LEU A 793 -0.45 -28.12 -10.27
CA LEU A 793 -0.64 -29.50 -10.74
C LEU A 793 0.40 -30.47 -10.18
N PHE A 794 1.63 -30.01 -9.94
CA PHE A 794 2.73 -30.85 -9.48
C PHE A 794 3.05 -30.64 -7.99
N GLY A 795 2.11 -30.05 -7.25
CA GLY A 795 2.36 -29.55 -5.89
C GLY A 795 3.32 -28.35 -5.89
N SER A 796 3.61 -27.85 -4.69
CA SER A 796 4.44 -26.66 -4.47
C SER A 796 5.83 -26.69 -5.10
N TYR A 797 6.44 -27.86 -5.23
CA TYR A 797 7.80 -27.98 -5.73
C TYR A 797 7.91 -28.00 -7.26
N GLY A 798 6.79 -28.15 -7.98
CA GLY A 798 6.82 -28.24 -9.44
C GLY A 798 7.58 -29.47 -9.94
N LYS A 799 7.93 -29.46 -11.23
CA LYS A 799 8.83 -30.42 -11.86
C LYS A 799 10.23 -29.83 -12.01
N GLY A 800 11.26 -30.65 -11.81
CA GLY A 800 12.66 -30.25 -12.00
C GLY A 800 13.00 -30.00 -13.48
N ILE A 801 13.88 -29.03 -13.72
CA ILE A 801 14.39 -28.64 -15.04
C ILE A 801 15.85 -28.21 -14.85
N ASN A 802 16.68 -28.44 -15.87
CA ASN A 802 18.08 -28.00 -15.90
C ASN A 802 18.34 -27.17 -17.16
N GLY A 803 19.33 -26.27 -17.08
CA GLY A 803 19.74 -25.42 -18.21
C GLY A 803 19.23 -23.98 -18.08
N SER A 804 19.75 -23.10 -18.92
CA SER A 804 19.32 -21.69 -18.99
C SER A 804 18.06 -21.49 -19.83
N SER A 805 17.60 -22.51 -20.56
CA SER A 805 16.32 -22.48 -21.28
C SER A 805 15.75 -23.89 -21.48
N ALA A 806 14.44 -23.98 -21.63
CA ALA A 806 13.75 -25.21 -22.02
C ALA A 806 12.46 -24.91 -22.78
N THR A 807 12.08 -25.85 -23.64
CA THR A 807 10.77 -25.87 -24.32
C THR A 807 10.11 -27.19 -23.98
N LEU A 808 8.91 -27.13 -23.42
CA LEU A 808 8.19 -28.29 -22.88
C LEU A 808 6.74 -28.29 -23.38
N SER A 809 6.10 -29.45 -23.23
CA SER A 809 4.70 -29.67 -23.54
C SER A 809 4.04 -30.45 -22.40
N GLU A 810 2.85 -30.04 -21.98
CA GLU A 810 2.08 -30.71 -20.93
C GLU A 810 0.63 -30.88 -21.37
N LYS A 811 0.01 -31.96 -20.88
CA LYS A 811 -1.40 -32.26 -21.07
C LYS A 811 -2.18 -31.96 -19.81
N ILE A 812 -3.20 -31.14 -19.93
CA ILE A 812 -4.04 -30.69 -18.82
C ILE A 812 -5.47 -31.15 -19.09
N GLU A 813 -6.08 -31.85 -18.14
CA GLU A 813 -7.51 -32.18 -18.20
C GLU A 813 -8.32 -31.01 -17.62
N LEU A 814 -9.23 -30.41 -18.39
CA LEU A 814 -10.03 -29.26 -17.97
C LEU A 814 -11.16 -29.68 -17.01
N THR A 815 -11.52 -28.79 -16.09
CA THR A 815 -12.73 -28.94 -15.25
C THR A 815 -13.87 -28.11 -15.82
N GLN A 816 -15.11 -28.38 -15.43
CA GLN A 816 -16.26 -27.59 -15.90
C GLN A 816 -16.08 -26.08 -15.59
N GLY A 817 -16.40 -25.24 -16.58
CA GLY A 817 -16.33 -23.78 -16.55
C GLY A 817 -15.02 -23.21 -17.10
N THR A 818 -14.69 -22.02 -16.61
CA THR A 818 -13.46 -21.30 -16.97
C THR A 818 -12.27 -21.91 -16.25
N ASN A 819 -11.26 -22.32 -17.02
CA ASN A 819 -9.98 -22.80 -16.51
C ASN A 819 -8.92 -21.74 -16.77
N LYS A 820 -8.49 -21.06 -15.71
CA LYS A 820 -7.35 -20.14 -15.73
C LYS A 820 -6.07 -20.97 -15.64
N ILE A 821 -5.26 -20.97 -16.69
CA ILE A 821 -4.05 -21.79 -16.78
C ILE A 821 -2.82 -20.88 -16.77
N GLU A 822 -1.96 -21.11 -15.80
CA GLU A 822 -0.76 -20.31 -15.55
C GLU A 822 0.50 -21.17 -15.56
N ILE A 823 1.58 -20.70 -16.17
CA ILE A 823 2.87 -21.41 -16.22
C ILE A 823 3.97 -20.51 -15.67
N SER A 824 4.80 -21.08 -14.81
CA SER A 824 5.97 -20.39 -14.25
C SER A 824 7.19 -21.30 -14.20
N CYS A 825 8.37 -20.68 -14.14
CA CYS A 825 9.64 -21.37 -13.84
C CYS A 825 10.41 -20.62 -12.77
N MET A 826 11.20 -21.35 -11.98
CA MET A 826 12.08 -20.80 -10.96
C MET A 826 13.53 -21.11 -11.28
N ASN A 827 14.40 -20.11 -11.11
CA ASN A 827 15.84 -20.27 -11.26
C ASN A 827 16.52 -20.71 -9.95
N GLU A 828 17.81 -21.03 -10.03
CA GLU A 828 18.63 -21.45 -8.89
C GLU A 828 18.82 -20.36 -7.81
N LYS A 829 18.47 -19.11 -8.11
CA LYS A 829 18.52 -17.97 -7.20
C LYS A 829 17.19 -17.67 -6.51
N GLY A 830 16.18 -18.52 -6.72
CA GLY A 830 14.87 -18.43 -6.06
C GLY A 830 13.89 -17.45 -6.70
N ALA A 831 14.23 -16.84 -7.84
CA ALA A 831 13.29 -16.00 -8.59
C ALA A 831 12.42 -16.87 -9.49
N GLU A 832 11.12 -16.65 -9.47
CA GLU A 832 10.15 -17.34 -10.34
C GLU A 832 9.58 -16.37 -11.38
N SER A 833 9.35 -16.85 -12.60
CA SER A 833 8.87 -16.06 -13.71
C SER A 833 7.47 -15.53 -13.45
N TYR A 834 7.15 -14.40 -14.08
CA TYR A 834 5.75 -14.01 -14.21
C TYR A 834 4.99 -15.17 -14.86
N ARG A 835 3.81 -15.45 -14.32
CA ARG A 835 3.00 -16.57 -14.80
C ARG A 835 2.46 -16.27 -16.18
N ALA A 836 2.98 -16.99 -17.18
CA ALA A 836 2.40 -16.94 -18.51
C ALA A 836 0.97 -17.49 -18.41
N LEU A 837 0.00 -16.72 -18.91
CA LEU A 837 -1.42 -16.93 -18.65
C LEU A 837 -2.17 -17.25 -19.94
N THR A 838 -3.06 -18.24 -19.87
CA THR A 838 -4.08 -18.48 -20.88
C THR A 838 -5.37 -18.95 -20.19
N TYR A 839 -6.46 -18.98 -20.96
CA TYR A 839 -7.75 -19.47 -20.50
C TYR A 839 -8.26 -20.57 -21.43
N ALA A 840 -8.96 -21.53 -20.85
CA ALA A 840 -9.68 -22.56 -21.58
C ALA A 840 -11.09 -22.70 -21.01
N GLU A 841 -12.07 -22.85 -21.89
CA GLU A 841 -13.47 -23.01 -21.53
C GLU A 841 -13.89 -24.46 -21.77
N TYR A 842 -14.50 -25.08 -20.76
CA TYR A 842 -15.04 -26.43 -20.89
C TYR A 842 -16.45 -26.48 -20.30
N GLN A 843 -17.45 -26.72 -21.14
CA GLN A 843 -18.86 -26.51 -20.79
C GLN A 843 -19.66 -27.81 -20.62
N GLU A 844 -19.04 -28.97 -20.85
CA GLU A 844 -19.71 -30.25 -20.61
C GLU A 844 -19.81 -30.50 -19.11
N GLN A 845 -21.00 -30.90 -18.66
CA GLN A 845 -21.29 -31.12 -17.26
C GLN A 845 -20.95 -32.57 -16.89
N GLU A 846 -19.87 -32.74 -16.13
CA GLU A 846 -19.51 -34.02 -15.51
C GLU A 846 -19.76 -33.95 -13.99
N LYS A 847 -20.41 -34.99 -13.44
CA LYS A 847 -20.52 -35.13 -11.98
C LYS A 847 -19.24 -35.75 -11.44
N GLY A 848 -18.45 -34.97 -10.71
CA GLY A 848 -17.29 -35.46 -9.96
C GLY A 848 -17.69 -36.33 -8.76
N ASP A 849 -16.71 -37.01 -8.19
CA ASP A 849 -16.83 -37.73 -6.92
C ASP A 849 -16.44 -36.81 -5.73
N LEU A 850 -16.97 -37.09 -4.54
CA LEU A 850 -16.57 -36.44 -3.29
C LEU A 850 -15.73 -37.39 -2.44
N TYR A 851 -14.56 -36.94 -2.01
CA TYR A 851 -13.68 -37.67 -1.09
C TYR A 851 -13.60 -36.91 0.24
N TYR A 852 -14.02 -37.55 1.32
CA TYR A 852 -13.90 -37.04 2.69
C TYR A 852 -12.93 -37.91 3.49
N LEU A 853 -11.89 -37.28 4.06
CA LEU A 853 -10.89 -37.91 4.91
C LEU A 853 -10.84 -37.18 6.25
N ALA A 854 -10.95 -37.89 7.37
CA ALA A 854 -10.89 -37.28 8.69
C ALA A 854 -10.04 -38.01 9.72
N PHE A 855 -9.45 -37.23 10.64
CA PHE A 855 -8.75 -37.69 11.83
C PHE A 855 -9.40 -37.06 13.07
N GLY A 856 -9.79 -37.88 14.05
CA GLY A 856 -10.41 -37.40 15.28
C GLY A 856 -9.85 -38.12 16.50
N VAL A 857 -9.30 -37.38 17.45
CA VAL A 857 -8.63 -37.96 18.63
C VAL A 857 -9.22 -37.42 19.92
N SER A 858 -10.06 -38.24 20.56
CA SER A 858 -10.58 -37.99 21.91
C SER A 858 -9.83 -38.81 22.96
N GLN A 859 -9.46 -40.05 22.62
CA GLN A 859 -8.72 -40.95 23.50
C GLN A 859 -7.25 -40.96 23.07
N TYR A 860 -6.38 -40.38 23.90
CA TYR A 860 -4.93 -40.42 23.76
C TYR A 860 -4.36 -41.49 24.68
N LYS A 861 -3.14 -41.96 24.38
CA LYS A 861 -2.42 -42.91 25.23
C LYS A 861 -2.14 -42.32 26.63
N GLU A 862 -1.86 -41.03 26.71
CA GLU A 862 -1.82 -40.29 27.98
C GLU A 862 -3.22 -39.76 28.32
N ALA A 863 -3.89 -40.39 29.29
CA ALA A 863 -5.29 -40.09 29.62
C ALA A 863 -5.55 -38.64 30.06
N SER A 864 -4.53 -37.89 30.50
CA SER A 864 -4.68 -36.46 30.84
C SER A 864 -4.89 -35.56 29.62
N LEU A 865 -4.65 -36.07 28.41
CA LEU A 865 -4.87 -35.37 27.15
C LEU A 865 -6.25 -35.70 26.55
N ASN A 866 -7.06 -36.51 27.21
CA ASN A 866 -8.33 -36.94 26.63
C ASN A 866 -9.31 -35.79 26.44
N LEU A 867 -9.87 -35.72 25.23
CA LEU A 867 -11.02 -34.88 24.88
C LEU A 867 -12.30 -35.70 24.93
N LYS A 868 -13.46 -35.04 24.79
CA LYS A 868 -14.74 -35.74 24.82
C LYS A 868 -15.31 -36.06 23.46
N TYR A 869 -15.19 -35.13 22.51
CA TYR A 869 -15.99 -35.19 21.28
C TYR A 869 -15.19 -35.14 19.99
N ALA A 870 -13.88 -34.89 19.98
CA ALA A 870 -13.09 -34.77 18.74
C ALA A 870 -13.19 -35.97 17.75
N ASP A 871 -13.26 -37.21 18.24
CA ASP A 871 -13.54 -38.39 17.42
C ASP A 871 -15.00 -38.44 16.90
N LYS A 872 -15.95 -38.04 17.74
CA LYS A 872 -17.37 -37.88 17.36
C LYS A 872 -17.55 -36.79 16.32
N ASP A 873 -16.93 -35.63 16.48
CA ASP A 873 -16.92 -34.53 15.51
C ASP A 873 -16.53 -35.02 14.11
N ALA A 874 -15.43 -35.79 14.03
CA ALA A 874 -14.94 -36.34 12.76
C ALA A 874 -15.92 -37.32 12.12
N ASN A 875 -16.65 -38.08 12.94
CA ASN A 875 -17.65 -39.05 12.49
C ASN A 875 -18.96 -38.38 12.07
N ASP A 876 -19.47 -37.43 12.85
CA ASP A 876 -20.72 -36.71 12.58
C ASP A 876 -20.61 -35.86 11.32
N LEU A 877 -19.46 -35.20 11.12
CA LEU A 877 -19.21 -34.45 9.90
C LEU A 877 -19.09 -35.38 8.68
N SER A 878 -18.49 -36.56 8.85
CA SER A 878 -18.50 -37.63 7.84
C SER A 878 -19.94 -38.04 7.48
N GLU A 879 -20.81 -38.18 8.47
CA GLU A 879 -22.22 -38.52 8.26
C GLU A 879 -22.96 -37.39 7.52
N ALA A 880 -22.73 -36.13 7.90
CA ALA A 880 -23.30 -34.97 7.22
C ALA A 880 -22.91 -34.92 5.73
N PHE A 881 -21.61 -35.07 5.41
CA PHE A 881 -21.15 -35.11 4.02
C PHE A 881 -21.68 -36.32 3.24
N SER A 882 -21.85 -37.48 3.90
CA SER A 882 -22.40 -38.68 3.26
C SER A 882 -23.88 -38.56 2.86
N LYS A 883 -24.61 -37.63 3.50
CA LYS A 883 -26.04 -37.35 3.29
C LYS A 883 -26.30 -36.20 2.32
N LEU A 884 -25.26 -35.56 1.78
CA LEU A 884 -25.44 -34.51 0.78
C LEU A 884 -26.20 -35.02 -0.44
N ASN A 885 -26.82 -34.09 -1.16
CA ASN A 885 -27.63 -34.42 -2.32
C ASN A 885 -26.81 -35.22 -3.35
N LYS A 886 -27.17 -36.49 -3.54
CA LYS A 886 -26.54 -37.41 -4.51
C LYS A 886 -26.74 -36.98 -5.97
N ASP A 887 -27.60 -36.00 -6.22
CA ASP A 887 -27.72 -35.41 -7.55
C ASP A 887 -26.52 -34.51 -7.92
N GLN A 888 -25.70 -34.08 -6.95
CA GLN A 888 -24.51 -33.26 -7.25
C GLN A 888 -23.25 -34.10 -7.54
N TYR A 889 -23.01 -35.15 -6.76
CA TYR A 889 -21.81 -35.99 -6.86
C TYR A 889 -22.15 -37.38 -7.39
N SER A 890 -21.29 -37.94 -8.25
CA SER A 890 -21.44 -39.30 -8.78
C SER A 890 -21.36 -40.34 -7.66
N ASN A 891 -20.32 -40.25 -6.83
CA ASN A 891 -20.12 -41.07 -5.64
C ASN A 891 -19.58 -40.22 -4.48
N ILE A 892 -19.81 -40.69 -3.26
CA ILE A 892 -19.25 -40.09 -2.04
C ILE A 892 -18.43 -41.16 -1.32
N TYR A 893 -17.12 -40.93 -1.18
CA TYR A 893 -16.19 -41.80 -0.48
C TYR A 893 -15.78 -41.14 0.83
N VAL A 894 -15.92 -41.88 1.94
CA VAL A 894 -15.62 -41.39 3.29
C VAL A 894 -14.63 -42.33 3.94
N LYS A 895 -13.59 -41.77 4.56
CA LYS A 895 -12.63 -42.51 5.40
C LYS A 895 -12.32 -41.72 6.67
N THR A 896 -12.50 -42.35 7.83
CA THR A 896 -12.19 -41.76 9.14
C THR A 896 -11.16 -42.60 9.88
N PHE A 897 -10.24 -41.92 10.59
CA PHE A 897 -9.28 -42.52 11.50
C PHE A 897 -9.52 -41.95 12.90
N LEU A 898 -10.09 -42.76 13.78
CA LEU A 898 -10.53 -42.32 15.11
C LEU A 898 -9.65 -42.93 16.21
N ASN A 899 -9.29 -42.12 17.20
CA ASN A 899 -8.57 -42.54 18.40
C ASN A 899 -7.33 -43.40 18.06
N GLU A 900 -7.27 -44.66 18.48
CA GLU A 900 -6.15 -45.60 18.24
C GLU A 900 -5.74 -45.75 16.76
N GLN A 901 -6.62 -45.40 15.82
CA GLN A 901 -6.33 -45.42 14.39
C GLN A 901 -5.67 -44.12 13.88
N ALA A 902 -5.75 -43.02 14.62
CA ALA A 902 -5.12 -41.76 14.27
C ALA A 902 -3.64 -41.77 14.68
N THR A 903 -2.85 -42.54 13.92
CA THR A 903 -1.39 -42.72 14.10
C THR A 903 -0.60 -41.97 13.04
N LEU A 904 0.69 -41.74 13.29
CA LEU A 904 1.57 -41.08 12.33
C LEU A 904 1.71 -41.87 11.02
N GLU A 905 1.69 -43.20 11.11
CA GLU A 905 1.72 -44.11 9.96
C GLU A 905 0.46 -44.00 9.08
N ASN A 906 -0.72 -43.93 9.71
CA ASN A 906 -1.97 -43.78 8.99
C ASN A 906 -2.08 -42.41 8.33
N ILE A 907 -1.59 -41.35 8.97
CA ILE A 907 -1.50 -40.01 8.36
C ILE A 907 -0.60 -40.05 7.12
N ARG A 908 0.60 -40.65 7.21
CA ARG A 908 1.55 -40.76 6.09
C ARG A 908 0.99 -41.54 4.90
N SER A 909 0.19 -42.57 5.15
CA SER A 909 -0.42 -43.40 4.10
C SER A 909 -1.78 -42.88 3.63
N ALA A 910 -2.36 -41.88 4.28
CA ALA A 910 -3.74 -41.43 4.02
C ALA A 910 -3.95 -40.94 2.59
N LYS A 911 -2.92 -40.34 1.98
CA LYS A 911 -2.93 -39.86 0.60
C LYS A 911 -3.25 -40.97 -0.42
N ASP A 912 -2.98 -42.23 -0.08
CA ASP A 912 -3.33 -43.38 -0.92
C ASP A 912 -4.84 -43.51 -1.20
N PHE A 913 -5.68 -42.94 -0.33
CA PHE A 913 -7.13 -42.87 -0.50
C PHE A 913 -7.54 -42.13 -1.79
N LEU A 914 -6.67 -41.26 -2.32
CA LEU A 914 -6.95 -40.40 -3.47
C LEU A 914 -6.35 -40.91 -4.79
N LYS A 915 -5.76 -42.13 -4.81
CA LYS A 915 -5.08 -42.67 -6.00
C LYS A 915 -5.95 -42.76 -7.26
N SER A 916 -7.27 -42.92 -7.10
CA SER A 916 -8.24 -43.03 -8.20
C SER A 916 -9.01 -41.74 -8.50
N SER A 917 -8.71 -40.66 -7.78
CA SER A 917 -9.41 -39.38 -7.94
C SER A 917 -9.04 -38.66 -9.24
N LYS A 918 -9.90 -37.72 -9.65
CA LYS A 918 -9.83 -36.96 -10.91
C LYS A 918 -9.91 -35.45 -10.66
N PRO A 919 -9.61 -34.61 -11.67
CA PRO A 919 -9.63 -33.15 -11.52
C PRO A 919 -10.96 -32.54 -11.08
N ASP A 920 -12.10 -33.04 -11.57
CA ASP A 920 -13.44 -32.54 -11.21
C ASP A 920 -13.93 -33.02 -9.83
N ASP A 921 -13.19 -33.91 -9.18
CA ASP A 921 -13.56 -34.41 -7.85
C ASP A 921 -13.33 -33.33 -6.79
N THR A 922 -14.08 -33.45 -5.69
CA THR A 922 -13.93 -32.60 -4.50
C THR A 922 -13.26 -33.39 -3.40
N PHE A 923 -12.24 -32.81 -2.76
CA PHE A 923 -11.55 -33.41 -1.61
C PHE A 923 -11.71 -32.56 -0.35
N ILE A 924 -12.12 -33.21 0.75
CA ILE A 924 -12.27 -32.61 2.06
C ILE A 924 -11.37 -33.35 3.06
N LEU A 925 -10.52 -32.61 3.76
CA LEU A 925 -9.72 -33.08 4.88
C LEU A 925 -10.26 -32.46 6.18
N PHE A 926 -10.47 -33.25 7.22
CA PHE A 926 -10.85 -32.78 8.55
C PHE A 926 -9.91 -33.31 9.63
N ILE A 927 -9.48 -32.45 10.55
CA ILE A 927 -8.69 -32.86 11.72
C ILE A 927 -9.31 -32.24 12.97
N ALA A 928 -9.60 -33.08 13.97
CA ALA A 928 -10.09 -32.66 15.28
C ALA A 928 -9.26 -33.30 16.41
N GLY A 929 -8.84 -32.47 17.36
CA GLY A 929 -8.01 -32.90 18.48
C GLY A 929 -7.21 -31.76 19.11
N HIS A 930 -6.11 -32.11 19.78
CA HIS A 930 -5.16 -31.15 20.31
C HIS A 930 -4.16 -30.70 19.23
N GLY A 931 -3.82 -29.42 19.26
CA GLY A 931 -2.66 -28.87 18.55
C GLY A 931 -1.74 -28.15 19.52
N VAL A 932 -0.43 -28.33 19.36
CA VAL A 932 0.60 -27.82 20.28
C VAL A 932 1.80 -27.21 19.55
N HIS A 933 2.35 -26.15 20.14
CA HIS A 933 3.67 -25.63 19.76
C HIS A 933 4.78 -26.33 20.55
N ASP A 934 5.77 -26.84 19.83
CA ASP A 934 7.00 -27.33 20.45
C ASP A 934 7.80 -26.16 21.06
N THR A 935 8.62 -26.49 22.04
CA THR A 935 9.63 -25.62 22.66
C THR A 935 10.87 -25.44 21.79
N ASP A 936 10.90 -26.03 20.59
CA ASP A 936 11.94 -25.81 19.60
C ASP A 936 12.05 -24.32 19.23
N LYS A 937 13.15 -23.95 18.58
CA LYS A 937 13.40 -22.54 18.19
C LYS A 937 12.34 -22.01 17.21
N GLU A 938 11.71 -22.89 16.44
CA GLU A 938 10.76 -22.53 15.38
C GLU A 938 9.31 -22.45 15.86
N ALA A 939 9.04 -22.85 17.11
CA ALA A 939 7.71 -23.07 17.65
C ALA A 939 6.86 -23.95 16.71
N THR A 940 7.43 -25.08 16.29
CA THR A 940 6.81 -25.99 15.32
C THR A 940 5.44 -26.44 15.82
N TYR A 941 4.41 -26.33 14.96
CA TYR A 941 3.05 -26.72 15.30
C TYR A 941 2.80 -28.19 14.98
N TYR A 942 2.30 -28.92 15.96
CA TYR A 942 2.00 -30.34 15.89
C TYR A 942 0.53 -30.59 16.16
N PHE A 943 -0.08 -31.42 15.32
CA PHE A 943 -1.34 -32.10 15.58
C PHE A 943 -1.05 -33.38 16.37
N LEU A 944 -1.67 -33.51 17.53
CA LEU A 944 -1.43 -34.65 18.39
C LEU A 944 -2.16 -35.87 17.83
N THR A 945 -1.41 -36.94 17.63
CA THR A 945 -1.90 -38.28 17.32
C THR A 945 -2.27 -39.02 18.62
N HIS A 946 -2.96 -40.15 18.52
CA HIS A 946 -3.27 -40.99 19.69
C HIS A 946 -2.04 -41.40 20.50
N GLU A 947 -0.92 -41.64 19.81
CA GLU A 947 0.33 -42.15 20.37
C GLU A 947 1.32 -41.05 20.79
N THR A 948 0.89 -39.77 20.79
CA THR A 948 1.76 -38.63 21.08
C THR A 948 2.40 -38.73 22.46
N ASP A 949 3.71 -38.50 22.49
CA ASP A 949 4.50 -38.20 23.68
C ASP A 949 4.87 -36.71 23.65
N LEU A 950 4.40 -35.93 24.64
CA LEU A 950 4.70 -34.50 24.73
C LEU A 950 6.20 -34.19 24.89
N SER A 951 7.01 -35.19 25.27
CA SER A 951 8.47 -35.07 25.33
C SER A 951 9.20 -35.40 24.02
N ASP A 952 8.50 -35.96 23.03
CA ASP A 952 9.04 -36.33 21.72
C ASP A 952 8.02 -36.07 20.58
N LEU A 953 7.57 -34.81 20.47
CA LEU A 953 6.63 -34.38 19.43
C LEU A 953 7.10 -34.69 18.00
N PRO A 954 8.39 -34.49 17.61
CA PRO A 954 8.82 -34.72 16.23
C PRO A 954 8.65 -36.16 15.71
N ASN A 955 8.70 -37.15 16.61
CA ASN A 955 8.58 -38.56 16.22
C ASN A 955 7.18 -39.15 16.50
N THR A 956 6.37 -38.51 17.35
CA THR A 956 5.10 -39.07 17.81
C THR A 956 3.86 -38.25 17.41
N ALA A 957 4.02 -37.00 16.99
CA ALA A 957 2.94 -36.13 16.53
C ALA A 957 3.11 -35.74 15.05
N ALA A 958 2.03 -35.30 14.41
CA ALA A 958 2.06 -34.88 13.01
C ALA A 958 2.26 -33.36 12.92
N ASN A 959 3.39 -32.90 12.40
CA ASN A 959 3.56 -31.47 12.13
C ASN A 959 2.67 -31.01 10.96
N PHE A 960 2.49 -29.70 10.85
CA PHE A 960 1.69 -29.11 9.76
C PHE A 960 2.18 -29.51 8.37
N GLU A 961 3.49 -29.61 8.16
CA GLU A 961 4.07 -29.99 6.86
C GLU A 961 3.65 -31.40 6.42
N LEU A 962 3.57 -32.36 7.36
CA LEU A 962 3.09 -33.71 7.05
C LEU A 962 1.61 -33.71 6.65
N ILE A 963 0.77 -32.90 7.31
CA ILE A 963 -0.64 -32.77 6.96
C ILE A 963 -0.81 -32.08 5.60
N GLU A 964 -0.02 -31.03 5.35
CA GLU A 964 -0.06 -30.30 4.09
C GLU A 964 0.31 -31.19 2.89
N ASP A 965 1.21 -32.18 3.07
CA ASP A 965 1.59 -33.13 2.01
C ASP A 965 0.41 -33.94 1.45
N ILE A 966 -0.59 -34.26 2.28
CA ILE A 966 -1.81 -34.96 1.85
C ILE A 966 -2.53 -34.16 0.75
N LEU A 967 -2.47 -32.83 0.81
CA LEU A 967 -3.13 -31.92 -0.12
C LEU A 967 -2.29 -31.61 -1.38
N GLN A 968 -1.01 -32.00 -1.41
CA GLN A 968 -0.06 -31.70 -2.50
C GLN A 968 -0.16 -32.70 -3.65
N GLY A 969 -0.13 -32.22 -4.90
CA GLY A 969 0.08 -33.09 -6.07
C GLY A 969 -0.98 -34.17 -6.27
N ILE A 970 -2.19 -33.94 -5.77
CA ILE A 970 -3.36 -34.80 -5.96
C ILE A 970 -4.23 -34.25 -7.11
N PRO A 971 -4.95 -35.11 -7.87
CA PRO A 971 -5.80 -34.68 -8.98
C PRO A 971 -6.92 -33.68 -8.65
N PRO A 972 -7.70 -33.83 -7.56
CA PRO A 972 -8.84 -32.96 -7.25
C PRO A 972 -8.44 -31.49 -7.26
N ARG A 973 -9.23 -30.65 -7.93
CA ARG A 973 -8.99 -29.19 -7.94
C ARG A 973 -9.77 -28.46 -6.86
N ASN A 974 -10.89 -29.02 -6.44
CA ASN A 974 -11.71 -28.49 -5.35
C ASN A 974 -11.23 -29.11 -4.03
N LYS A 975 -10.60 -28.31 -3.17
CA LYS A 975 -10.00 -28.81 -1.93
C LYS A 975 -10.40 -27.95 -0.73
N LEU A 976 -10.95 -28.58 0.29
CA LEU A 976 -11.28 -27.96 1.58
C LEU A 976 -10.53 -28.67 2.71
N PHE A 977 -9.85 -27.90 3.57
CA PHE A 977 -9.23 -28.41 4.78
C PHE A 977 -9.85 -27.72 6.00
N LEU A 978 -10.52 -28.49 6.83
CA LEU A 978 -11.20 -28.05 8.04
C LEU A 978 -10.37 -28.48 9.26
N MET A 979 -10.01 -27.53 10.11
CA MET A 979 -9.17 -27.75 11.29
C MET A 979 -9.94 -27.38 12.55
N ASP A 980 -10.31 -28.37 13.35
CA ASP A 980 -10.95 -28.18 14.66
C ASP A 980 -10.01 -28.52 15.82
N THR A 981 -8.89 -27.81 15.83
CA THR A 981 -7.78 -28.01 16.77
C THR A 981 -7.40 -26.70 17.46
N CYS A 982 -7.11 -26.76 18.76
CA CYS A 982 -6.60 -25.61 19.50
C CYS A 982 -5.15 -25.26 19.15
N GLU A 983 -4.76 -24.01 19.40
CA GLU A 983 -3.35 -23.62 19.55
C GLU A 983 -2.94 -23.62 21.03
N SER A 984 -2.73 -24.81 21.61
CA SER A 984 -2.32 -24.94 23.02
C SER A 984 -0.80 -24.83 23.11
N GLY A 985 -0.22 -23.86 23.81
CA GLY A 985 1.25 -23.77 23.83
C GLY A 985 1.86 -22.84 24.87
N GLU A 986 1.48 -21.56 24.91
CA GLU A 986 2.11 -20.58 25.83
C GLU A 986 1.14 -19.44 26.20
N ILE A 987 -0.12 -19.76 26.52
CA ILE A 987 -1.07 -18.77 27.04
C ILE A 987 -0.70 -18.47 28.51
N GLU A 988 -0.68 -17.18 28.92
CA GLU A 988 -0.32 -16.82 30.29
C GLU A 988 -1.17 -17.55 31.35
N GLU A 989 -0.51 -18.07 32.39
CA GLU A 989 -1.07 -18.88 33.48
C GLU A 989 -2.19 -18.18 34.30
N GLY A 990 -2.43 -16.87 34.09
CA GLY A 990 -3.58 -16.13 34.63
C GLY A 990 -4.67 -15.81 33.59
N VAL A 991 -4.30 -15.69 32.32
CA VAL A 991 -5.22 -15.42 31.20
C VAL A 991 -5.99 -16.68 30.86
N GLN A 992 -5.33 -17.85 30.86
CA GLN A 992 -5.95 -19.14 30.61
C GLN A 992 -7.06 -19.46 31.62
N ASN A 993 -6.83 -19.16 32.90
CA ASN A 993 -7.82 -19.34 33.96
C ASN A 993 -9.05 -18.42 33.79
N ASN A 994 -8.85 -17.18 33.32
CA ASN A 994 -9.95 -16.28 33.01
C ASN A 994 -10.74 -16.72 31.77
N TYR A 995 -10.07 -17.25 30.73
CA TYR A 995 -10.72 -17.84 29.56
C TYR A 995 -11.57 -19.05 29.94
N TYR A 996 -11.02 -19.98 30.72
CA TYR A 996 -11.77 -21.15 31.20
C TYR A 996 -12.94 -20.75 32.10
N ALA A 997 -12.76 -19.79 33.03
CA ALA A 997 -13.85 -19.33 33.89
C ALA A 997 -14.99 -18.65 33.09
N SER A 998 -14.64 -17.85 32.07
CA SER A 998 -15.62 -17.23 31.16
C SER A 998 -16.35 -18.28 30.31
N ALA A 999 -15.63 -19.29 29.81
CA ALA A 999 -16.20 -20.39 29.03
C ALA A 999 -17.11 -21.29 29.86
N ASP A 1000 -16.68 -21.66 31.08
CA ASP A 1000 -17.44 -22.50 32.02
C ASP A 1000 -18.77 -21.83 32.40
N SER A 1001 -18.79 -20.50 32.57
CA SER A 1001 -20.01 -19.74 32.85
C SER A 1001 -21.07 -19.82 31.73
N ARG A 1002 -20.66 -20.25 30.53
CA ARG A 1002 -21.51 -20.42 29.33
C ARG A 1002 -21.74 -21.90 28.98
N GLY A 1003 -21.29 -22.84 29.82
CA GLY A 1003 -21.38 -24.28 29.56
C GLY A 1003 -20.40 -24.79 28.50
N LEU A 1004 -19.40 -23.98 28.11
CA LEU A 1004 -18.38 -24.34 27.12
C LEU A 1004 -17.14 -24.93 27.79
N LYS A 1005 -16.55 -25.95 27.16
CA LYS A 1005 -15.31 -26.58 27.62
C LYS A 1005 -14.21 -26.41 26.57
N GLY A 1006 -13.16 -25.67 26.91
CA GLY A 1006 -12.05 -25.45 25.99
C GLY A 1006 -11.22 -26.73 25.77
N ARG A 1007 -10.83 -27.01 24.52
CA ARG A 1007 -9.96 -28.13 24.11
C ARG A 1007 -8.46 -27.90 24.36
N GLY A 1008 -8.10 -26.94 25.21
CA GLY A 1008 -6.69 -26.62 25.51
C GLY A 1008 -6.05 -27.63 26.47
N ILE A 1009 -4.76 -27.92 26.30
CA ILE A 1009 -4.00 -28.74 27.26
C ILE A 1009 -3.95 -28.00 28.61
N LYS A 1010 -4.51 -28.63 29.64
CA LYS A 1010 -4.33 -28.18 31.03
C LYS A 1010 -2.96 -28.66 31.48
N VAL A 1011 -2.01 -27.76 31.70
CA VAL A 1011 -0.76 -28.11 32.38
C VAL A 1011 -1.14 -28.51 33.80
N VAL A 1012 -1.27 -29.81 34.04
CA VAL A 1012 -1.42 -30.35 35.39
C VAL A 1012 -0.07 -30.12 36.08
N GLU A 1013 -0.06 -29.49 37.25
CA GLU A 1013 1.08 -29.49 38.16
C GLU A 1013 1.48 -30.96 38.42
N LYS A 1014 2.37 -31.53 37.60
CA LYS A 1014 3.03 -32.79 37.93
C LYS A 1014 3.99 -32.46 39.06
N ALA A 1015 3.55 -32.76 40.29
CA ALA A 1015 4.37 -32.73 41.49
C ALA A 1015 5.53 -33.75 41.37
N SER A 1016 6.55 -33.45 40.57
CA SER A 1016 7.88 -34.09 40.54
C SER A 1016 8.76 -33.70 39.33
N ILE A 1017 8.29 -32.86 38.40
CA ILE A 1017 9.16 -32.28 37.37
C ILE A 1017 9.36 -30.82 37.77
N GLU A 1018 10.60 -30.39 38.05
CA GLU A 1018 10.87 -28.96 38.17
C GLU A 1018 10.27 -28.28 36.94
N PRO A 1019 9.39 -27.27 37.11
CA PRO A 1019 8.78 -26.62 35.97
C PRO A 1019 9.93 -26.14 35.08
N ILE A 1020 9.97 -26.63 33.85
CA ILE A 1020 10.91 -26.13 32.85
C ILE A 1020 10.65 -24.62 32.84
N LYS A 1021 11.56 -23.85 33.44
CA LYS A 1021 11.60 -22.39 33.32
C LYS A 1021 12.04 -22.10 31.88
N ALA A 1022 11.18 -22.41 30.92
CA ALA A 1022 11.28 -21.82 29.61
C ALA A 1022 10.91 -20.35 29.78
N GLU A 1023 11.84 -19.44 29.44
CA GLU A 1023 11.54 -18.02 29.38
C GLU A 1023 10.34 -17.81 28.44
N LYS A 1024 9.33 -17.06 28.92
CA LYS A 1024 8.08 -16.79 28.21
C LYS A 1024 8.37 -16.17 26.85
N ARG A 1025 7.88 -16.77 25.76
CA ARG A 1025 8.04 -16.21 24.41
C ARG A 1025 6.86 -15.29 24.09
N THR A 1026 6.92 -14.05 24.58
CA THR A 1026 5.91 -13.00 24.32
C THR A 1026 5.67 -12.73 22.82
N TYR A 1027 6.58 -13.19 21.96
CA TYR A 1027 6.48 -13.08 20.50
C TYR A 1027 5.56 -14.11 19.83
N LEU A 1028 5.11 -15.18 20.49
CA LEU A 1028 4.28 -16.22 19.85
C LEU A 1028 2.88 -15.72 19.46
N TYR A 1029 2.32 -14.76 20.21
CA TYR A 1029 1.09 -14.03 19.84
C TYR A 1029 1.25 -13.18 18.57
N GLU A 1030 2.47 -13.00 18.08
CA GLU A 1030 2.78 -12.18 16.91
C GLU A 1030 2.76 -12.99 15.60
N LYS A 1031 2.46 -14.29 15.67
CA LYS A 1031 2.54 -15.24 14.56
C LYS A 1031 1.44 -15.08 13.49
N ASP A 1032 0.27 -14.56 13.87
CA ASP A 1032 -0.86 -14.27 12.95
C ASP A 1032 -0.58 -13.09 11.99
N ARG A 1033 0.59 -12.45 12.12
CA ARG A 1033 0.90 -11.19 11.46
C ARG A 1033 1.44 -11.34 10.04
N TYR A 1034 1.76 -12.55 9.59
CA TYR A 1034 2.28 -12.73 8.25
C TYR A 1034 1.13 -12.96 7.28
N ILE A 1035 0.76 -11.86 6.62
CA ILE A 1035 0.04 -11.67 5.34
C ILE A 1035 0.42 -12.70 4.23
N TYR A 1036 1.36 -13.61 4.49
CA TYR A 1036 2.19 -14.34 3.54
C TYR A 1036 2.58 -15.75 4.01
N ASN A 1037 1.93 -16.32 5.04
CA ASN A 1037 2.44 -17.49 5.76
C ASN A 1037 2.56 -18.82 4.96
N ASP A 1038 2.16 -18.85 3.68
CA ASP A 1038 2.81 -19.71 2.70
C ASP A 1038 2.83 -19.08 1.30
N LEU A 1039 3.91 -18.34 1.04
CA LEU A 1039 4.29 -17.68 -0.23
C LEU A 1039 4.24 -18.58 -1.47
N SER A 1040 4.34 -19.88 -1.26
CA SER A 1040 4.05 -20.87 -2.29
C SER A 1040 2.61 -21.32 -2.07
N ARG A 1041 1.71 -21.03 -3.02
CA ARG A 1041 0.35 -21.61 -3.08
C ARG A 1041 0.41 -23.13 -3.13
N ARG A 1042 0.69 -23.80 -2.01
CA ARG A 1042 1.30 -25.14 -2.06
C ARG A 1042 0.32 -26.21 -2.50
N SER A 1043 -0.83 -26.27 -1.82
CA SER A 1043 -1.85 -27.29 -2.06
C SER A 1043 -2.98 -26.80 -2.96
N GLY A 1044 -3.20 -25.49 -2.99
CA GLY A 1044 -4.42 -24.88 -3.53
C GLY A 1044 -5.64 -25.04 -2.62
N ALA A 1045 -5.56 -25.67 -1.44
CA ALA A 1045 -6.73 -25.90 -0.59
C ALA A 1045 -7.22 -24.64 0.12
N ILE A 1046 -8.55 -24.52 0.26
CA ILE A 1046 -9.18 -23.58 1.18
C ILE A 1046 -9.02 -24.14 2.59
N VAL A 1047 -8.33 -23.41 3.47
CA VAL A 1047 -8.06 -23.85 4.86
C VAL A 1047 -8.92 -23.05 5.81
N PHE A 1048 -9.78 -23.74 6.58
CA PHE A 1048 -10.69 -23.16 7.55
C PHE A 1048 -10.36 -23.67 8.96
N SER A 1049 -9.80 -22.80 9.78
CA SER A 1049 -9.48 -23.08 11.19
C SER A 1049 -10.61 -22.67 12.11
N SER A 1050 -10.84 -23.46 13.15
CA SER A 1050 -11.91 -23.21 14.13
C SER A 1050 -11.63 -22.06 15.08
N SER A 1051 -10.39 -21.56 15.17
CA SER A 1051 -10.00 -20.46 16.06
C SER A 1051 -8.86 -19.60 15.47
N LYS A 1052 -8.67 -18.38 16.00
CA LYS A 1052 -7.52 -17.52 15.69
C LYS A 1052 -6.30 -17.89 16.51
N GLY A 1053 -5.14 -17.36 16.15
CA GLY A 1053 -3.93 -17.54 16.91
C GLY A 1053 -4.09 -17.11 18.37
N GLY A 1054 -3.78 -18.01 19.29
CA GLY A 1054 -3.95 -17.79 20.74
C GLY A 1054 -5.38 -17.88 21.29
N GLU A 1055 -6.38 -18.27 20.50
CA GLU A 1055 -7.73 -18.64 20.96
C GLU A 1055 -7.86 -20.16 21.19
N LEU A 1056 -8.92 -20.58 21.91
CA LEU A 1056 -9.26 -21.99 22.09
C LEU A 1056 -10.44 -22.37 21.21
N SER A 1057 -10.44 -23.60 20.71
CA SER A 1057 -11.63 -24.30 20.24
C SER A 1057 -12.41 -24.85 21.43
N TYR A 1058 -13.75 -24.81 21.36
CA TYR A 1058 -14.61 -25.23 22.45
C TYR A 1058 -15.55 -26.38 22.08
N GLU A 1059 -15.87 -27.18 23.09
CA GLU A 1059 -16.91 -28.21 23.08
C GLU A 1059 -18.08 -27.80 23.98
N ASN A 1060 -19.26 -28.35 23.70
CA ASN A 1060 -20.44 -28.16 24.54
C ASN A 1060 -21.09 -29.51 24.86
N ASP A 1061 -21.26 -29.82 26.14
CA ASP A 1061 -21.84 -31.09 26.61
C ASP A 1061 -23.34 -31.22 26.26
N GLU A 1062 -24.08 -30.12 26.10
CA GLU A 1062 -25.48 -30.13 25.68
C GLU A 1062 -25.62 -30.50 24.19
N ILE A 1063 -24.67 -30.02 23.37
CA ILE A 1063 -24.61 -30.30 21.93
C ILE A 1063 -23.92 -31.65 21.66
N GLN A 1064 -23.05 -32.09 22.57
CA GLN A 1064 -22.19 -33.27 22.44
C GLN A 1064 -21.29 -33.22 21.21
N ASN A 1065 -20.77 -32.04 20.88
CA ASN A 1065 -19.96 -31.78 19.69
C ASN A 1065 -19.01 -30.59 19.94
N GLY A 1066 -17.99 -30.45 19.11
CA GLY A 1066 -17.26 -29.20 18.94
C GLY A 1066 -18.17 -28.11 18.37
N LEU A 1067 -18.04 -26.88 18.88
CA LEU A 1067 -18.90 -25.77 18.45
C LEU A 1067 -18.72 -25.47 16.95
N PHE A 1068 -17.50 -25.57 16.45
CA PHE A 1068 -17.18 -25.35 15.04
C PHE A 1068 -17.79 -26.42 14.14
N THR A 1069 -17.62 -27.70 14.50
CA THR A 1069 -18.21 -28.83 13.80
C THR A 1069 -19.74 -28.73 13.74
N GLU A 1070 -20.38 -28.38 14.85
CA GLU A 1070 -21.84 -28.24 14.93
C GLU A 1070 -22.37 -27.16 13.98
N GLU A 1071 -21.76 -25.97 13.96
CA GLU A 1071 -22.22 -24.88 13.09
C GLU A 1071 -21.98 -25.18 11.60
N ILE A 1072 -20.97 -25.99 11.24
CA ILE A 1072 -20.81 -26.51 9.88
C ILE A 1072 -21.95 -27.45 9.52
N ILE A 1073 -22.31 -28.39 10.39
CA ILE A 1073 -23.41 -29.33 10.15
C ILE A 1073 -24.74 -28.57 9.98
N LYS A 1074 -25.00 -27.58 10.83
CA LYS A 1074 -26.18 -26.71 10.70
C LYS A 1074 -26.18 -25.93 9.39
N CYS A 1075 -25.04 -25.39 8.98
CA CYS A 1075 -24.90 -24.69 7.71
C CYS A 1075 -25.30 -25.58 6.54
N LEU A 1076 -24.80 -26.82 6.51
CA LEU A 1076 -25.10 -27.80 5.46
C LEU A 1076 -26.55 -28.33 5.50
N ALA A 1077 -27.30 -28.04 6.57
CA ALA A 1077 -28.71 -28.40 6.70
C ALA A 1077 -29.67 -27.20 6.56
N SER A 1078 -29.14 -25.97 6.49
CA SER A 1078 -29.93 -24.75 6.59
C SER A 1078 -30.18 -24.10 5.23
N LYS A 1079 -31.45 -23.88 4.90
CA LYS A 1079 -31.84 -23.03 3.76
C LYS A 1079 -31.48 -21.56 3.95
N GLU A 1080 -31.28 -21.11 5.20
CA GLU A 1080 -30.88 -19.73 5.48
C GLU A 1080 -29.41 -19.46 5.15
N ALA A 1081 -28.58 -20.51 5.08
CA ALA A 1081 -27.18 -20.39 4.70
C ALA A 1081 -27.00 -20.25 3.18
N ASP A 1082 -27.95 -20.73 2.38
CA ASP A 1082 -28.04 -20.57 0.92
C ASP A 1082 -28.61 -19.19 0.58
N LYS A 1083 -27.74 -18.20 0.40
CA LYS A 1083 -28.14 -16.80 0.24
C LYS A 1083 -28.69 -16.51 -1.15
N ASP A 1084 -28.18 -17.19 -2.17
CA ASP A 1084 -28.62 -17.01 -3.55
C ASP A 1084 -29.79 -17.95 -3.93
N ASN A 1085 -30.19 -18.84 -3.02
CA ASN A 1085 -31.29 -19.80 -3.15
C ASN A 1085 -31.11 -20.77 -4.33
N ASN A 1086 -29.86 -21.12 -4.65
CA ASN A 1086 -29.54 -22.03 -5.76
C ASN A 1086 -29.58 -23.53 -5.35
N GLY A 1087 -29.76 -23.83 -4.06
CA GLY A 1087 -29.77 -25.19 -3.49
C GLY A 1087 -28.38 -25.77 -3.19
N ILE A 1088 -27.33 -24.96 -3.24
CA ILE A 1088 -25.93 -25.32 -3.07
C ILE A 1088 -25.28 -24.32 -2.11
N ILE A 1089 -24.80 -24.82 -0.97
CA ILE A 1089 -23.99 -24.01 -0.05
C ILE A 1089 -22.58 -23.90 -0.63
N SER A 1090 -22.26 -22.74 -1.21
CA SER A 1090 -20.90 -22.43 -1.67
C SER A 1090 -19.90 -22.37 -0.50
N THR A 1091 -18.61 -22.53 -0.79
CA THR A 1091 -17.54 -22.31 0.19
C THR A 1091 -17.56 -20.88 0.79
N ASP A 1092 -18.01 -19.90 0.01
CA ASP A 1092 -18.19 -18.51 0.47
C ASP A 1092 -19.32 -18.38 1.49
N GLU A 1093 -20.45 -19.04 1.26
CA GLU A 1093 -21.58 -19.07 2.18
C GLU A 1093 -21.28 -19.85 3.45
N LEU A 1094 -20.64 -21.02 3.31
CA LEU A 1094 -20.16 -21.81 4.44
C LEU A 1094 -19.28 -20.97 5.36
N ARG A 1095 -18.30 -20.26 4.79
CA ARG A 1095 -17.41 -19.37 5.53
C ARG A 1095 -18.17 -18.26 6.25
N ASP A 1096 -19.03 -17.54 5.54
CA ASP A 1096 -19.73 -16.39 6.11
C ASP A 1096 -20.69 -16.81 7.23
N TYR A 1097 -21.40 -17.93 7.05
CA TYR A 1097 -22.30 -18.47 8.05
C TYR A 1097 -21.54 -18.94 9.29
N VAL A 1098 -20.59 -19.86 9.12
CA VAL A 1098 -19.88 -20.52 10.25
C VAL A 1098 -19.09 -19.50 11.07
N SER A 1099 -18.41 -18.55 10.42
CA SER A 1099 -17.64 -17.53 11.13
C SER A 1099 -18.52 -16.66 12.05
N LYS A 1100 -19.74 -16.31 11.60
CA LYS A 1100 -20.70 -15.54 12.39
C LYS A 1100 -21.35 -16.37 13.48
N ALA A 1101 -21.78 -17.58 13.14
CA ALA A 1101 -22.49 -18.47 14.05
C ALA A 1101 -21.61 -18.90 15.22
N VAL A 1102 -20.37 -19.33 14.97
CA VAL A 1102 -19.43 -19.75 16.02
C VAL A 1102 -19.06 -18.57 16.94
N ALA A 1103 -18.79 -17.40 16.37
CA ALA A 1103 -18.51 -16.20 17.17
C ALA A 1103 -19.71 -15.80 18.03
N ALA A 1104 -20.93 -15.87 17.50
CA ALA A 1104 -22.14 -15.58 18.25
C ALA A 1104 -22.38 -16.60 19.38
N SER A 1105 -22.32 -17.89 19.07
CA SER A 1105 -22.56 -18.98 20.03
C SER A 1105 -21.51 -19.04 21.14
N SER A 1106 -20.26 -18.66 20.86
CA SER A 1106 -19.19 -18.56 21.86
C SER A 1106 -19.21 -17.24 22.65
N GLY A 1107 -20.01 -16.26 22.24
CA GLY A 1107 -19.96 -14.90 22.79
C GLY A 1107 -18.68 -14.14 22.45
N GLY A 1108 -18.05 -14.47 21.32
CA GLY A 1108 -16.80 -13.89 20.83
C GLY A 1108 -15.52 -14.56 21.35
N LEU A 1109 -15.64 -15.67 22.10
CA LEU A 1109 -14.50 -16.40 22.64
C LEU A 1109 -13.78 -17.30 21.62
N GLN A 1110 -14.48 -17.67 20.54
CA GLN A 1110 -13.96 -18.48 19.44
C GLN A 1110 -14.33 -17.82 18.12
N ASN A 1111 -13.32 -17.45 17.33
CA ASN A 1111 -13.49 -16.75 16.07
C ASN A 1111 -12.79 -17.53 14.94
N PRO A 1112 -13.54 -18.31 14.14
CA PRO A 1112 -12.96 -19.05 13.02
C PRO A 1112 -12.21 -18.16 12.03
N THR A 1113 -11.16 -18.71 11.40
CA THR A 1113 -10.34 -18.00 10.41
C THR A 1113 -10.14 -18.82 9.14
N VAL A 1114 -10.05 -18.10 8.02
CA VAL A 1114 -9.69 -18.67 6.72
C VAL A 1114 -8.37 -18.05 6.29
N ASP A 1115 -7.33 -18.88 6.22
CA ASP A 1115 -5.95 -18.45 5.92
C ASP A 1115 -5.71 -18.30 4.41
N ARG A 1116 -6.42 -19.10 3.58
CA ARG A 1116 -6.17 -19.22 2.13
C ARG A 1116 -7.47 -19.17 1.34
N ASP A 1117 -7.86 -17.97 0.88
CA ASP A 1117 -8.98 -17.82 -0.04
C ASP A 1117 -8.49 -17.98 -1.49
N ASN A 1118 -8.89 -19.05 -2.15
CA ASN A 1118 -8.69 -19.21 -3.58
C ASN A 1118 -9.97 -18.79 -4.30
N ILE A 1119 -10.04 -17.52 -4.70
CA ILE A 1119 -11.22 -16.93 -5.35
C ILE A 1119 -11.62 -17.61 -6.68
N TYR A 1120 -10.72 -18.42 -7.25
CA TYR A 1120 -10.98 -19.20 -8.46
C TYR A 1120 -11.49 -20.63 -8.16
N GLN A 1121 -11.40 -21.11 -6.92
CA GLN A 1121 -12.07 -22.32 -6.47
C GLN A 1121 -13.46 -22.01 -5.95
N LYS A 1122 -14.44 -22.14 -6.83
CA LYS A 1122 -15.85 -22.01 -6.48
C LYS A 1122 -16.52 -23.37 -6.60
N PHE A 1123 -16.75 -23.99 -5.45
CA PHE A 1123 -17.53 -25.21 -5.34
C PHE A 1123 -18.42 -25.12 -4.09
N GLY A 1124 -19.33 -26.06 -3.95
CA GLY A 1124 -20.27 -26.06 -2.85
C GLY A 1124 -20.92 -27.40 -2.61
N PHE A 1125 -21.89 -27.41 -1.71
CA PHE A 1125 -22.52 -28.60 -1.16
C PHE A 1125 -24.03 -28.50 -1.32
N GLY A 1126 -24.58 -29.39 -2.14
CA GLY A 1126 -26.00 -29.46 -2.45
C GLY A 1126 -26.77 -29.94 -1.23
N ILE A 1127 -27.71 -29.12 -0.79
CA ILE A 1127 -28.57 -29.40 0.35
C ILE A 1127 -29.86 -30.07 -0.14
N GLU A 1128 -30.43 -30.98 0.64
CA GLU A 1128 -31.72 -31.60 0.28
C GLU A 1128 -32.81 -30.50 0.21
N LYS A 1129 -33.61 -30.54 -0.87
CA LYS A 1129 -34.68 -29.56 -1.12
C LYS A 1129 -35.85 -29.70 -0.16
#